data_AF-A0A2D7M0V2-F1
#
_entry.id   AF-A0A2D7M0V2-F1
#
_cell.length_a   1.000
_cell.length_b   1.000
_cell.length_c   1.000
_cell.angle_alpha   90.00
_cell.angle_beta   90.00
_cell.angle_gamma   90.00
#
_symmetry.space_group_name_H-M   'P 1'
#
loop_
_entity.id
_entity.type
_entity.pdbx_description
1 polymer ?
#
loop_
_entity_poly.entity_id
_entity_poly.type
_entity_poly.pdbx_seq_one_letter_code
_entity_poly.pdbx_strand_id
1 'polypeptide(L)'
;MIRACCLIGGFVNRLITLCSILLFSWVPLSAPLSAPLMAQAPNDECSGAVSISPGINNLDSTLATTGTDPIPVDTCPGTALGQVAFDVWYSLEVPESGLMTISTCDTVNFDTDVIVYTGSCDNLIPLACHGDSASCLVQGTTNSWNTILSDVSVVVGETLWIRIGGWGDQDLGSGTFELEIVPPPPPPPPPPLVENDECLDASPAFVGLNPLVTSGATTSQDPYSDITGCTALGQMYSDVWFRWTAPAAGNLSLKTCDSVDFDTDLVVYSGECDALTQRACSGDESDCLLQGSATLSYNSRIEGLPVNEGEILYLRLGGWGDGQSGSGELLLEFAPAAISSVSGVSHPGSWEIEVTTELVADCSGLLYSVNGSETLVTGPFFAGDLIIDTFPTLPQPSMMDFCVAPIFGTTPGVSECSQVAVLGPILAESCASSLGFIPDAGEPLEIPLVINGDPAANVLDLILSLETNHPDASQLLVQLIAPNGTTETLHNQPFNATGSGLNLTWWMSAPLPGQIFDDGGFWQPSYGNLYSFTGPLQEGTWTLRISDEVPGLQGEVLLTCLKFFDTSAVLLTGQDLIIGDANNIVQVDRDGSIASFGMESVICNGGSDPLHWYANPDPRHPMMIFNMFRVDSDRIIQIGGSWAKHGWSSAQADACGFGCQPSPTNQETGIGCSDTYGASGNAAQINMGPRSEIDPWTGSFSWSGSFMSQDTGPWNPTEERLSIEDVDLDPSQNPASQFVAEVYVIQPADEDPFSNHAWEPVTVSGSPGGTWEIDMSAVATNSPVQEAWPNSEIVTVSPSGTGDGHLFLASKVTELSNGTWQYEYALYNLNFGAGIGGFEISVDPGVEITSPRFHAPFTDSPFYSSTPWEFIRSGTTLRWQTLPESFGSSANPLRWGWLYNFGFVANQAPTSSTVTLESHLSSPYPTLEATVQAPPPPPAAPQFKRGLCNPDSQLDLSDVLFLLDYQFSGGLKPVCLDSCDGNDDGAIDLGDAIYLLGYLFMGQTPPAAPGPLNCGVDPTPDTLECSVANPDCP
;
A
#
# COMPACT_ATOMS: atom_id res chain seq x y z
N MET A 1 -30.22 74.57 -11.33
CA MET A 1 -31.54 75.15 -10.95
C MET A 1 -31.99 74.38 -9.72
N ILE A 2 -31.89 74.92 -8.50
CA ILE A 2 -32.75 75.94 -7.85
C ILE A 2 -34.18 75.42 -7.56
N ARG A 3 -34.37 74.90 -6.34
CA ARG A 3 -35.42 75.22 -5.34
C ARG A 3 -35.22 74.36 -4.07
N ALA A 4 -35.55 74.76 -2.84
CA ALA A 4 -35.35 76.02 -2.11
C ALA A 4 -35.82 75.85 -0.64
N CYS A 5 -34.98 76.25 0.34
CA CYS A 5 -35.30 77.00 1.59
C CYS A 5 -36.44 76.57 2.57
N CYS A 6 -36.33 76.71 3.90
CA CYS A 6 -35.21 77.06 4.82
C CYS A 6 -35.63 76.95 6.32
N LEU A 7 -34.67 77.19 7.25
CA LEU A 7 -34.82 77.51 8.71
C LEU A 7 -35.22 76.32 9.62
N ILE A 8 -34.63 76.02 10.80
CA ILE A 8 -33.60 76.61 11.71
C ILE A 8 -33.01 75.42 12.55
N GLY A 9 -31.82 75.40 13.21
CA GLY A 9 -30.75 76.37 13.53
C GLY A 9 -30.53 76.51 15.06
N GLY A 10 -29.34 76.52 15.69
CA GLY A 10 -27.94 76.30 15.26
C GLY A 10 -27.33 75.00 15.83
N PHE A 11 -26.19 74.95 16.55
CA PHE A 11 -25.24 76.01 16.99
C PHE A 11 -23.78 75.46 17.06
N VAL A 12 -22.83 76.10 16.34
CA VAL A 12 -21.36 76.26 16.67
C VAL A 12 -20.46 75.00 16.85
N ASN A 13 -19.24 74.88 16.29
CA ASN A 13 -18.54 75.61 15.22
C ASN A 13 -17.34 74.84 14.60
N ARG A 14 -17.29 74.81 13.27
CA ARG A 14 -16.16 75.09 12.34
C ARG A 14 -14.67 74.90 12.71
N LEU A 15 -14.00 74.14 11.82
CA LEU A 15 -12.71 74.37 11.10
C LEU A 15 -11.42 74.76 11.84
N ILE A 16 -10.33 74.06 11.49
CA ILE A 16 -8.95 74.57 11.49
C ILE A 16 -8.34 74.41 10.10
N THR A 17 -7.89 75.51 9.48
CA THR A 17 -6.93 75.48 8.35
C THR A 17 -6.26 76.85 8.21
N LEU A 18 -4.97 76.99 8.51
CA LEU A 18 -4.08 78.00 7.91
C LEU A 18 -2.60 77.86 8.34
N CYS A 19 -1.72 77.94 7.35
CA CYS A 19 -0.31 78.35 7.45
C CYS A 19 -0.15 79.76 8.09
N SER A 20 0.99 80.21 8.61
CA SER A 20 2.37 79.67 8.72
C SER A 20 3.20 80.57 9.68
N ILE A 21 4.51 80.26 9.81
CA ILE A 21 5.67 81.17 10.05
C ILE A 21 6.58 80.77 11.25
N LEU A 22 7.62 80.01 10.91
CA LEU A 22 9.06 80.18 11.24
C LEU A 22 9.53 80.49 12.67
N LEU A 23 10.42 79.61 13.17
CA LEU A 23 11.73 79.87 13.81
C LEU A 23 11.85 81.12 14.72
N PHE A 24 12.24 80.98 16.00
CA PHE A 24 13.64 80.69 16.37
C PHE A 24 13.78 80.14 17.81
N SER A 25 14.95 79.56 18.08
CA SER A 25 15.39 78.92 19.34
C SER A 25 15.42 79.83 20.58
N TRP A 26 15.40 79.20 21.78
CA TRP A 26 16.55 79.18 22.72
C TRP A 26 16.36 78.10 23.81
N VAL A 27 17.44 77.77 24.54
CA VAL A 27 17.65 76.54 25.36
C VAL A 27 18.51 76.93 26.60
N PRO A 28 18.51 76.22 27.76
CA PRO A 28 17.59 75.21 28.32
C PRO A 28 16.98 75.62 29.68
N LEU A 29 16.03 74.84 30.21
CA LEU A 29 16.05 74.43 31.63
C LEU A 29 15.27 73.12 31.85
N SER A 30 15.94 71.98 31.68
CA SER A 30 15.34 70.65 31.82
C SER A 30 15.35 70.17 33.28
N ALA A 31 14.26 70.42 34.00
CA ALA A 31 13.90 69.64 35.19
C ALA A 31 12.76 68.69 34.79
N PRO A 32 12.94 67.35 34.90
CA PRO A 32 11.83 66.44 34.67
C PRO A 32 10.80 66.60 35.78
N LEU A 33 9.55 66.89 35.42
CA LEU A 33 8.44 66.51 36.28
C LEU A 33 8.25 65.01 36.08
N SER A 34 8.54 64.22 37.11
CA SER A 34 8.01 62.86 37.17
C SER A 34 6.48 62.96 37.20
N ALA A 35 5.81 62.48 36.16
CA ALA A 35 4.41 62.09 36.28
C ALA A 35 4.31 60.99 37.35
N PRO A 36 3.19 60.86 38.07
CA PRO A 36 2.97 59.69 38.89
C PRO A 36 2.97 58.45 37.98
N LEU A 37 3.72 57.42 38.35
CA LEU A 37 3.44 56.08 37.83
C LEU A 37 2.00 55.74 38.23
N MET A 38 1.19 55.30 37.27
CA MET A 38 0.07 54.43 37.62
C MET A 38 0.67 53.08 38.01
N ALA A 39 0.10 52.43 39.03
CA ALA A 39 0.57 51.11 39.42
C ALA A 39 0.11 50.10 38.37
N GLN A 40 1.07 49.38 37.81
CA GLN A 40 0.86 48.16 37.01
C GLN A 40 0.17 47.10 37.89
N ALA A 41 -0.55 46.15 37.29
CA ALA A 41 -1.16 45.04 38.02
C ALA A 41 -0.08 44.29 38.85
N PRO A 42 -0.36 43.91 40.13
CA PRO A 42 0.63 43.21 40.95
C PRO A 42 1.08 41.86 40.38
N ASN A 43 0.24 41.26 39.53
CA ASN A 43 0.38 39.97 38.88
C ASN A 43 0.33 40.07 37.34
N ASP A 44 0.86 41.16 36.78
CA ASP A 44 0.99 41.41 35.33
C ASP A 44 1.96 40.48 34.60
N GLU A 45 2.73 39.69 35.36
CA GLU A 45 3.83 38.85 34.90
C GLU A 45 3.76 37.55 35.70
N CYS A 46 4.10 36.40 35.11
CA CYS A 46 4.11 35.11 35.82
C CYS A 46 4.90 35.16 37.13
N SER A 47 6.04 35.87 37.16
CA SER A 47 6.87 36.04 38.36
C SER A 47 6.20 36.82 39.52
N GLY A 48 5.07 37.49 39.26
CA GLY A 48 4.23 38.17 40.24
C GLY A 48 2.89 37.48 40.52
N ALA A 49 2.66 36.27 39.99
CA ALA A 49 1.37 35.57 40.03
C ALA A 49 0.77 35.48 41.45
N VAL A 50 -0.50 35.91 41.59
CA VAL A 50 -1.21 35.89 42.87
C VAL A 50 -1.62 34.47 43.24
N SER A 51 -1.24 34.01 44.42
CA SER A 51 -1.61 32.67 44.89
C SER A 51 -3.10 32.58 45.24
N ILE A 52 -3.77 31.55 44.73
CA ILE A 52 -5.21 31.30 44.85
C ILE A 52 -5.51 29.95 45.49
N SER A 53 -6.79 29.67 45.72
CA SER A 53 -7.33 28.36 46.12
C SER A 53 -8.64 28.09 45.37
N PRO A 54 -9.16 26.84 45.38
CA PRO A 54 -10.51 26.56 44.88
C PRO A 54 -11.58 27.45 45.52
N GLY A 55 -12.66 27.69 44.76
CA GLY A 55 -13.68 28.70 44.99
C GLY A 55 -13.49 29.97 44.14
N ILE A 56 -14.17 31.04 44.55
CA ILE A 56 -14.25 32.31 43.81
C ILE A 56 -13.01 33.18 44.06
N ASN A 57 -12.34 33.58 42.98
CA ASN A 57 -11.13 34.41 42.96
C ASN A 57 -11.36 35.71 42.14
N ASN A 58 -10.64 36.79 42.47
CA ASN A 58 -10.82 38.10 41.84
C ASN A 58 -10.03 38.23 40.52
N LEU A 59 -10.66 38.80 39.49
CA LEU A 59 -10.05 39.16 38.20
C LEU A 59 -10.09 40.69 37.98
N ASP A 60 -8.98 41.30 37.60
CA ASP A 60 -8.90 42.72 37.21
C ASP A 60 -7.72 42.98 36.27
N SER A 61 -7.99 43.00 34.97
CA SER A 61 -7.02 43.32 33.90
C SER A 61 -6.91 44.82 33.61
N THR A 62 -7.62 45.70 34.33
CA THR A 62 -7.74 47.12 33.97
C THR A 62 -6.46 47.95 34.13
N LEU A 63 -5.44 47.41 34.79
CA LEU A 63 -4.11 47.99 34.98
C LEU A 63 -2.98 47.07 34.48
N ALA A 64 -3.34 46.05 33.70
CA ALA A 64 -2.42 45.07 33.16
C ALA A 64 -1.81 45.50 31.81
N THR A 65 -0.85 44.73 31.31
CA THR A 65 -0.25 44.83 29.98
C THR A 65 -0.16 43.46 29.33
N THR A 66 -0.13 43.37 28.00
CA THR A 66 -0.04 42.08 27.32
C THR A 66 1.39 41.53 27.44
N GLY A 67 1.54 40.43 28.21
CA GLY A 67 2.78 39.70 28.40
C GLY A 67 3.27 39.03 27.12
N THR A 68 4.60 38.86 27.00
CA THR A 68 5.23 38.30 25.78
C THR A 68 5.28 36.77 25.73
N ASP A 69 4.70 36.09 26.72
CA ASP A 69 4.70 34.63 26.83
C ASP A 69 3.90 33.97 25.70
N PRO A 70 4.39 32.84 25.13
CA PRO A 70 3.78 32.20 23.98
C PRO A 70 2.39 31.64 24.30
N ILE A 71 1.47 31.87 23.36
CA ILE A 71 0.13 31.27 23.36
C ILE A 71 0.25 29.87 22.73
N PRO A 72 -0.14 28.79 23.44
CA PRO A 72 0.13 27.40 23.04
C PRO A 72 -0.89 26.88 22.01
N VAL A 73 -0.85 27.45 20.80
CA VAL A 73 -1.81 27.15 19.72
C VAL A 73 -1.84 25.68 19.30
N ASP A 74 -0.71 24.97 19.44
CA ASP A 74 -0.57 23.56 19.11
C ASP A 74 -1.18 22.63 20.18
N THR A 75 -1.32 23.10 21.43
CA THR A 75 -1.91 22.35 22.55
C THR A 75 -3.43 22.45 22.58
N CYS A 76 -3.99 23.56 22.06
CA CYS A 76 -5.42 23.86 22.13
C CYS A 76 -6.00 24.30 20.75
N PRO A 77 -5.79 23.52 19.67
CA PRO A 77 -6.25 23.90 18.34
C PRO A 77 -7.77 24.04 18.28
N GLY A 78 -8.26 25.15 17.72
CA GLY A 78 -9.70 25.40 17.51
C GLY A 78 -10.50 25.88 18.73
N THR A 79 -9.91 25.97 19.93
CA THR A 79 -10.56 26.36 21.20
C THR A 79 -10.93 27.85 21.33
N ALA A 80 -10.93 28.58 20.21
CA ALA A 80 -11.18 30.03 20.14
C ALA A 80 -10.31 30.87 21.10
N LEU A 81 -9.02 30.57 21.20
CA LEU A 81 -8.04 31.41 21.90
C LEU A 81 -7.63 32.63 21.06
N GLY A 82 -7.62 33.80 21.69
CA GLY A 82 -7.30 35.09 21.08
C GLY A 82 -5.86 35.54 21.30
N GLN A 83 -5.70 36.80 21.70
CA GLN A 83 -4.39 37.42 21.99
C GLN A 83 -3.99 37.32 23.46
N VAL A 84 -4.87 36.85 24.36
CA VAL A 84 -4.67 36.84 25.81
C VAL A 84 -4.17 38.21 26.31
N ALA A 85 -4.79 39.28 25.82
CA ALA A 85 -4.36 40.66 26.02
C ALA A 85 -4.62 41.16 27.45
N PHE A 86 -3.75 42.05 27.94
CA PHE A 86 -3.81 42.59 29.30
C PHE A 86 -3.89 41.49 30.37
N ASP A 87 -3.07 40.45 30.21
CA ASP A 87 -3.16 39.24 31.03
C ASP A 87 -2.71 39.42 32.48
N VAL A 88 -3.33 38.62 33.35
CA VAL A 88 -3.00 38.55 34.77
C VAL A 88 -2.82 37.11 35.22
N TRP A 89 -1.84 36.91 36.09
CA TRP A 89 -1.33 35.59 36.45
C TRP A 89 -1.72 35.17 37.87
N TYR A 90 -1.98 33.87 38.04
CA TYR A 90 -2.30 33.25 39.31
C TYR A 90 -1.48 31.98 39.53
N SER A 91 -1.22 31.64 40.80
CA SER A 91 -0.53 30.41 41.18
C SER A 91 -1.43 29.54 42.08
N LEU A 92 -1.51 28.24 41.80
CA LEU A 92 -2.29 27.29 42.59
C LEU A 92 -1.40 26.14 43.06
N GLU A 93 -1.27 25.97 44.38
CA GLU A 93 -0.78 24.73 44.99
C GLU A 93 -1.98 23.77 45.09
N VAL A 94 -1.98 22.69 44.31
CA VAL A 94 -3.14 21.81 44.12
C VAL A 94 -3.46 21.06 45.43
N PRO A 95 -4.64 21.27 46.06
CA PRO A 95 -4.91 20.78 47.41
C PRO A 95 -5.35 19.31 47.46
N GLU A 96 -5.90 18.77 46.37
CA GLU A 96 -6.30 17.37 46.20
C GLU A 96 -6.26 16.99 44.71
N SER A 97 -6.00 15.72 44.40
CA SER A 97 -5.98 15.25 43.00
C SER A 97 -7.40 15.07 42.47
N GLY A 98 -7.65 15.48 41.23
CA GLY A 98 -8.97 15.38 40.63
C GLY A 98 -9.09 16.07 39.27
N LEU A 99 -10.32 16.33 38.86
CA LEU A 99 -10.64 17.11 37.67
C LEU A 99 -10.89 18.56 38.09
N MET A 100 -10.06 19.47 37.60
CA MET A 100 -10.18 20.91 37.82
C MET A 100 -11.03 21.55 36.73
N THR A 101 -11.92 22.46 37.14
CA THR A 101 -12.69 23.32 36.23
C THR A 101 -12.48 24.79 36.60
N ILE A 102 -12.19 25.63 35.61
CA ILE A 102 -12.08 27.09 35.74
C ILE A 102 -13.22 27.73 34.95
N SER A 103 -13.95 28.67 35.57
CA SER A 103 -15.11 29.34 34.98
C SER A 103 -15.06 30.85 35.15
N THR A 104 -15.22 31.63 34.08
CA THR A 104 -15.29 33.10 34.11
C THR A 104 -16.72 33.64 33.95
N CYS A 105 -17.75 32.78 33.92
CA CYS A 105 -19.10 33.11 33.42
C CYS A 105 -19.94 34.10 34.26
N ASP A 106 -19.54 34.41 35.49
CA ASP A 106 -20.43 35.03 36.49
C ASP A 106 -20.38 36.56 36.51
N THR A 107 -19.20 37.14 36.78
CA THR A 107 -19.05 38.59 36.98
C THR A 107 -18.02 39.25 36.07
N VAL A 108 -17.38 38.48 35.18
CA VAL A 108 -16.48 39.04 34.17
C VAL A 108 -17.28 39.63 33.01
N ASN A 109 -16.95 40.87 32.66
CA ASN A 109 -17.71 41.72 31.75
C ASN A 109 -16.99 42.02 30.42
N PHE A 110 -15.94 41.26 30.13
CA PHE A 110 -15.15 41.29 28.91
C PHE A 110 -14.93 39.85 28.42
N ASP A 111 -14.59 39.72 27.14
CA ASP A 111 -14.26 38.47 26.45
C ASP A 111 -12.97 37.87 27.05
N THR A 112 -12.94 36.58 27.44
CA THR A 112 -11.83 35.98 28.20
C THR A 112 -11.16 34.79 27.53
N ASP A 113 -9.83 34.82 27.48
CA ASP A 113 -8.95 33.66 27.26
C ASP A 113 -8.41 33.13 28.60
N VAL A 114 -8.36 31.80 28.78
CA VAL A 114 -7.71 31.14 29.93
C VAL A 114 -6.68 30.11 29.44
N ILE A 115 -5.48 30.15 30.02
CA ILE A 115 -4.43 29.12 29.82
C ILE A 115 -3.93 28.64 31.19
N VAL A 116 -3.80 27.32 31.34
CA VAL A 116 -3.17 26.66 32.50
C VAL A 116 -1.84 26.05 32.06
N TYR A 117 -0.79 26.35 32.82
CA TYR A 117 0.56 25.82 32.64
C TYR A 117 1.05 25.11 33.91
N THR A 118 1.92 24.12 33.74
CA THR A 118 2.78 23.56 34.80
C THR A 118 4.23 23.99 34.58
N GLY A 119 5.14 23.56 35.46
CA GLY A 119 6.56 23.94 35.41
C GLY A 119 6.88 25.24 36.16
N SER A 120 7.58 26.18 35.52
CA SER A 120 7.99 27.46 36.13
C SER A 120 7.92 28.62 35.13
N CYS A 121 7.93 29.86 35.61
CA CYS A 121 7.92 31.04 34.73
C CYS A 121 9.14 31.16 33.79
N ASP A 122 10.24 30.43 34.03
CA ASP A 122 11.38 30.36 33.10
C ASP A 122 11.21 29.26 32.03
N ASN A 123 10.26 28.34 32.22
CA ASN A 123 9.95 27.20 31.34
C ASN A 123 8.50 26.73 31.61
N LEU A 124 7.53 27.47 31.06
CA LEU A 124 6.11 27.16 31.16
C LEU A 124 5.74 26.02 30.20
N ILE A 125 5.02 25.01 30.71
CA ILE A 125 4.54 23.87 29.93
C ILE A 125 3.02 23.93 29.92
N PRO A 126 2.35 24.12 28.77
CA PRO A 126 0.89 24.22 28.72
C PRO A 126 0.24 22.87 29.06
N LEU A 127 -0.83 22.91 29.86
CA LEU A 127 -1.67 21.74 30.18
C LEU A 127 -3.02 21.81 29.45
N ALA A 128 -3.70 22.96 29.52
CA ALA A 128 -5.06 23.13 28.99
C ALA A 128 -5.38 24.61 28.77
N CYS A 129 -6.23 24.92 27.79
CA CYS A 129 -6.55 26.28 27.40
C CYS A 129 -7.84 26.40 26.55
N HIS A 130 -8.56 27.52 26.69
CA HIS A 130 -9.80 27.80 25.96
C HIS A 130 -10.13 29.30 25.99
N GLY A 131 -10.91 29.79 25.00
CA GLY A 131 -11.56 31.12 25.01
C GLY A 131 -13.09 31.01 25.14
N ASP A 132 -13.80 30.77 24.03
CA ASP A 132 -15.28 30.76 23.97
C ASP A 132 -15.94 29.49 24.57
N SER A 133 -16.81 29.61 25.58
CA SER A 133 -17.69 28.52 26.01
C SER A 133 -19.16 28.83 25.76
N ALA A 134 -19.83 28.03 24.93
CA ALA A 134 -21.20 28.25 24.45
C ALA A 134 -22.28 28.41 25.56
N SER A 135 -22.04 27.88 26.76
CA SER A 135 -22.88 27.99 27.95
C SER A 135 -22.56 29.19 28.86
N CYS A 136 -21.49 29.94 28.56
CA CYS A 136 -20.82 30.90 29.44
C CYS A 136 -20.93 32.32 28.86
N LEU A 137 -21.86 33.13 29.37
CA LEU A 137 -22.23 34.41 28.76
C LEU A 137 -21.48 35.61 29.38
N VAL A 138 -20.92 36.50 28.54
CA VAL A 138 -20.26 37.74 29.01
C VAL A 138 -21.26 38.60 29.78
N GLN A 139 -20.94 39.01 31.01
CA GLN A 139 -21.92 39.62 31.92
C GLN A 139 -22.55 40.89 31.32
N GLY A 140 -23.87 40.85 31.11
CA GLY A 140 -24.66 41.96 30.56
C GLY A 140 -24.85 41.93 29.04
N THR A 141 -24.33 40.91 28.36
CA THR A 141 -24.52 40.68 26.91
C THR A 141 -25.46 39.49 26.64
N THR A 142 -25.49 39.01 25.39
CA THR A 142 -26.09 37.73 24.97
C THR A 142 -25.06 36.82 24.28
N ASN A 143 -23.77 37.10 24.46
CA ASN A 143 -22.68 36.49 23.71
C ASN A 143 -21.92 35.51 24.62
N SER A 144 -21.41 34.43 24.06
CA SER A 144 -20.81 33.32 24.80
C SER A 144 -19.28 33.33 24.77
N TRP A 145 -18.69 34.49 25.08
CA TRP A 145 -17.25 34.75 24.99
C TRP A 145 -16.52 34.74 26.34
N ASN A 146 -17.07 34.00 27.31
CA ASN A 146 -16.39 33.72 28.57
C ASN A 146 -15.97 32.24 28.56
N THR A 147 -14.88 31.90 29.24
CA THR A 147 -14.33 30.55 29.31
C THR A 147 -14.97 29.71 30.41
N ILE A 148 -15.31 28.47 30.06
CA ILE A 148 -15.25 27.31 30.96
C ILE A 148 -14.12 26.41 30.43
N LEU A 149 -13.14 26.13 31.28
CA LEU A 149 -12.09 25.16 31.02
C LEU A 149 -12.27 24.01 32.01
N SER A 150 -12.97 22.95 31.60
CA SER A 150 -13.32 21.80 32.45
C SER A 150 -12.32 20.65 32.33
N ASP A 151 -12.47 19.68 33.24
CA ASP A 151 -11.85 18.34 33.17
C ASP A 151 -10.33 18.31 33.07
N VAL A 152 -9.65 19.39 33.52
CA VAL A 152 -8.20 19.47 33.59
C VAL A 152 -7.72 18.56 34.73
N SER A 153 -7.10 17.42 34.41
CA SER A 153 -6.56 16.50 35.39
C SER A 153 -5.40 17.15 36.17
N VAL A 154 -5.50 17.19 37.51
CA VAL A 154 -4.50 17.81 38.40
C VAL A 154 -4.09 16.89 39.54
N VAL A 155 -2.84 17.00 40.01
CA VAL A 155 -2.26 16.13 41.05
C VAL A 155 -1.96 16.91 42.33
N VAL A 156 -2.33 16.36 43.50
CA VAL A 156 -2.07 16.99 44.81
C VAL A 156 -0.60 17.34 45.02
N GLY A 157 -0.34 18.59 45.41
CA GLY A 157 1.01 19.14 45.60
C GLY A 157 1.70 19.66 44.33
N GLU A 158 1.05 19.62 43.17
CA GLU A 158 1.49 20.33 41.97
C GLU A 158 1.38 21.87 42.16
N THR A 159 2.26 22.64 41.50
CA THR A 159 2.11 24.10 41.36
C THR A 159 1.72 24.44 39.93
N LEU A 160 0.51 24.97 39.75
CA LEU A 160 0.00 25.44 38.46
C LEU A 160 0.13 26.96 38.32
N TRP A 161 0.34 27.42 37.09
CA TRP A 161 0.35 28.83 36.69
C TRP A 161 -0.82 29.08 35.76
N ILE A 162 -1.72 29.97 36.13
CA ILE A 162 -2.97 30.24 35.39
C ILE A 162 -2.90 31.67 34.85
N ARG A 163 -2.95 31.80 33.53
CA ARG A 163 -2.95 33.06 32.79
C ARG A 163 -4.37 33.35 32.32
N ILE A 164 -4.90 34.53 32.65
CA ILE A 164 -6.22 34.98 32.20
C ILE A 164 -6.06 36.36 31.55
N GLY A 165 -6.48 36.49 30.29
CA GLY A 165 -6.45 37.73 29.52
C GLY A 165 -7.71 37.88 28.66
N GLY A 166 -7.77 38.88 27.79
CA GLY A 166 -8.87 39.06 26.85
C GLY A 166 -8.53 38.70 25.41
N TRP A 167 -9.54 38.35 24.62
CA TRP A 167 -9.36 37.97 23.21
C TRP A 167 -8.61 39.02 22.36
N GLY A 168 -8.80 40.33 22.63
CA GLY A 168 -8.20 41.41 21.84
C GLY A 168 -7.84 42.69 22.59
N ASP A 169 -7.31 43.67 21.85
CA ASP A 169 -6.72 44.92 22.37
C ASP A 169 -7.71 45.92 23.03
N GLN A 170 -8.97 45.52 23.19
CA GLN A 170 -10.05 46.28 23.82
C GLN A 170 -10.78 45.50 24.93
N ASP A 171 -10.43 44.22 25.12
CA ASP A 171 -11.17 43.29 25.97
C ASP A 171 -10.49 43.20 27.34
N LEU A 172 -10.80 44.18 28.19
CA LEU A 172 -10.24 44.32 29.53
C LEU A 172 -11.30 44.80 30.52
N GLY A 173 -11.21 44.35 31.77
CA GLY A 173 -12.24 44.61 32.77
C GLY A 173 -11.95 43.96 34.11
N SER A 174 -12.99 43.75 34.90
CA SER A 174 -12.85 43.12 36.22
C SER A 174 -14.12 42.39 36.65
N GLY A 175 -13.93 41.41 37.54
CA GLY A 175 -14.95 40.46 37.96
C GLY A 175 -14.34 39.37 38.82
N THR A 176 -14.81 38.15 38.65
CA THR A 176 -14.38 36.97 39.40
C THR A 176 -14.44 35.73 38.51
N PHE A 177 -13.47 34.84 38.67
CA PHE A 177 -13.53 33.47 38.18
C PHE A 177 -13.74 32.49 39.35
N GLU A 178 -14.41 31.37 39.10
CA GLU A 178 -14.50 30.26 40.05
C GLU A 178 -13.60 29.12 39.58
N LEU A 179 -12.94 28.46 40.54
CA LEU A 179 -12.10 27.29 40.31
C LEU A 179 -12.61 26.15 41.19
N GLU A 180 -13.16 25.10 40.60
CA GLU A 180 -13.56 23.88 41.31
C GLU A 180 -12.53 22.78 41.04
N ILE A 181 -12.28 21.92 42.03
CA ILE A 181 -11.62 20.63 41.83
C ILE A 181 -12.54 19.57 42.42
N VAL A 182 -12.98 18.63 41.59
CA VAL A 182 -13.73 17.46 42.05
C VAL A 182 -12.80 16.25 42.08
N PRO A 183 -12.70 15.53 43.22
CA PRO A 183 -12.11 14.19 43.22
C PRO A 183 -12.83 13.32 42.19
N PRO A 184 -12.12 12.40 41.49
CA PRO A 184 -12.77 11.54 40.50
C PRO A 184 -13.90 10.75 41.18
N PRO A 185 -15.06 10.60 40.52
CA PRO A 185 -16.19 9.92 41.13
C PRO A 185 -15.79 8.49 41.51
N PRO A 186 -16.13 8.00 42.72
CA PRO A 186 -15.92 6.60 43.05
C PRO A 186 -16.68 5.74 42.03
N PRO A 187 -16.08 4.65 41.51
CA PRO A 187 -16.67 3.89 40.43
C PRO A 187 -18.08 3.44 40.81
N PRO A 188 -19.05 3.51 39.88
CA PRO A 188 -20.41 3.06 40.15
C PRO A 188 -20.39 1.57 40.58
N PRO A 189 -21.34 1.12 41.41
CA PRO A 189 -21.51 -0.31 41.61
C PRO A 189 -21.75 -0.96 40.24
N PRO A 190 -21.06 -2.05 39.90
CA PRO A 190 -21.11 -2.60 38.55
C PRO A 190 -22.55 -2.92 38.14
N PRO A 191 -22.90 -2.79 36.86
CA PRO A 191 -24.15 -3.32 36.35
C PRO A 191 -24.26 -4.83 36.66
N PRO A 192 -25.46 -5.42 36.62
CA PRO A 192 -25.56 -6.87 36.62
C PRO A 192 -24.77 -7.39 35.41
N LEU A 193 -23.72 -8.18 35.67
CA LEU A 193 -22.87 -8.79 34.63
C LEU A 193 -23.73 -9.29 33.48
N VAL A 194 -23.60 -8.62 32.33
CA VAL A 194 -23.80 -9.29 31.06
C VAL A 194 -22.66 -10.31 30.97
N GLU A 195 -22.97 -11.53 30.55
CA GLU A 195 -21.90 -12.49 30.27
C GLU A 195 -21.22 -12.03 28.98
N ASN A 196 -19.89 -12.01 28.96
CA ASN A 196 -19.09 -11.61 27.80
C ASN A 196 -19.27 -10.15 27.33
N ASP A 197 -19.29 -9.24 28.31
CA ASP A 197 -19.38 -7.78 28.19
C ASP A 197 -18.07 -7.17 27.64
N GLU A 198 -16.91 -7.78 27.97
CA GLU A 198 -15.58 -7.29 27.60
C GLU A 198 -14.74 -8.42 26.95
N CYS A 199 -13.67 -8.08 26.21
CA CYS A 199 -12.79 -9.09 25.62
C CYS A 199 -12.26 -10.12 26.65
N LEU A 200 -11.96 -9.67 27.87
CA LEU A 200 -11.43 -10.50 28.95
C LEU A 200 -12.41 -11.57 29.48
N ASP A 201 -13.72 -11.43 29.24
CA ASP A 201 -14.72 -12.46 29.57
C ASP A 201 -15.47 -13.02 28.34
N ALA A 202 -14.93 -12.78 27.14
CA ALA A 202 -15.43 -13.24 25.85
C ALA A 202 -15.89 -14.72 25.83
N SER A 203 -17.14 -14.97 25.41
CA SER A 203 -17.74 -16.30 25.54
C SER A 203 -17.27 -17.29 24.46
N PRO A 204 -17.07 -18.57 24.79
CA PRO A 204 -16.65 -19.57 23.80
C PRO A 204 -17.70 -19.78 22.70
N ALA A 205 -17.41 -19.30 21.48
CA ALA A 205 -18.25 -19.54 20.31
C ALA A 205 -18.04 -20.95 19.74
N PHE A 206 -19.04 -21.42 18.98
CA PHE A 206 -19.02 -22.70 18.29
C PHE A 206 -19.61 -22.58 16.87
N VAL A 207 -19.28 -23.52 15.99
CA VAL A 207 -19.81 -23.58 14.63
C VAL A 207 -21.32 -23.86 14.67
N GLY A 208 -22.10 -22.93 14.13
CA GLY A 208 -23.56 -22.85 14.26
C GLY A 208 -24.03 -21.49 14.78
N LEU A 209 -25.20 -21.49 15.41
CA LEU A 209 -25.86 -20.28 15.93
C LEU A 209 -25.45 -20.04 17.39
N ASN A 210 -24.85 -18.87 17.65
CA ASN A 210 -24.37 -18.42 18.95
C ASN A 210 -25.32 -17.32 19.47
N PRO A 211 -26.00 -17.47 20.63
CA PRO A 211 -26.94 -16.46 21.13
C PRO A 211 -26.27 -15.10 21.39
N LEU A 212 -26.87 -14.03 20.88
CA LEU A 212 -26.36 -12.65 20.97
C LEU A 212 -27.34 -11.77 21.77
N VAL A 213 -26.86 -11.06 22.79
CA VAL A 213 -27.65 -10.07 23.55
C VAL A 213 -26.76 -8.88 23.95
N THR A 214 -26.90 -7.76 23.26
CA THR A 214 -26.21 -6.49 23.57
C THR A 214 -26.97 -5.62 24.59
N SER A 215 -28.23 -5.95 24.87
CA SER A 215 -29.13 -5.16 25.70
C SER A 215 -28.67 -5.03 27.18
N GLY A 216 -27.89 -4.00 27.48
CA GLY A 216 -27.40 -3.68 28.81
C GLY A 216 -25.88 -3.85 29.01
N ALA A 217 -25.17 -4.24 27.95
CA ALA A 217 -23.71 -4.27 27.92
C ALA A 217 -23.13 -2.84 27.90
N THR A 218 -21.86 -2.75 28.26
CA THR A 218 -21.02 -1.56 28.15
C THR A 218 -20.46 -1.40 26.73
N THR A 219 -19.90 -0.22 26.42
CA THR A 219 -19.17 -0.01 25.17
C THR A 219 -17.68 -0.15 25.47
N SER A 220 -17.08 -1.28 25.08
CA SER A 220 -15.66 -1.56 25.32
C SER A 220 -14.78 -0.49 24.66
N GLN A 221 -13.62 -0.22 25.26
CA GLN A 221 -12.74 0.87 24.81
C GLN A 221 -11.68 0.43 23.78
N ASP A 222 -11.70 -0.84 23.38
CA ASP A 222 -10.78 -1.43 22.42
C ASP A 222 -10.84 -0.70 21.07
N PRO A 223 -9.69 -0.47 20.41
CA PRO A 223 -9.64 0.22 19.14
C PRO A 223 -10.28 -0.63 18.03
N TYR A 224 -10.93 0.05 17.09
CA TYR A 224 -11.35 -0.50 15.80
C TYR A 224 -11.21 0.59 14.73
N SER A 225 -11.17 0.20 13.46
CA SER A 225 -11.08 1.15 12.35
C SER A 225 -11.64 0.59 11.05
N ASP A 226 -12.19 1.48 10.22
CA ASP A 226 -12.54 1.27 8.83
C ASP A 226 -11.32 1.02 7.90
N ILE A 227 -10.10 1.37 8.33
CA ILE A 227 -8.84 1.25 7.56
C ILE A 227 -8.58 -0.16 7.03
N THR A 228 -9.08 -1.24 7.66
CA THR A 228 -8.97 -2.61 7.11
C THR A 228 -10.05 -2.95 6.08
N GLY A 229 -10.61 -1.95 5.38
CA GLY A 229 -11.51 -2.13 4.23
C GLY A 229 -12.99 -2.29 4.57
N CYS A 230 -13.45 -1.81 5.73
CA CYS A 230 -14.77 -2.17 6.28
C CYS A 230 -15.86 -1.13 5.97
N THR A 231 -17.02 -1.59 5.47
CA THR A 231 -18.14 -0.71 5.10
C THR A 231 -19.00 -0.29 6.29
N ALA A 232 -19.25 1.03 6.36
CA ALA A 232 -20.26 1.67 7.20
C ALA A 232 -20.16 1.43 8.72
N LEU A 233 -19.01 1.01 9.25
CA LEU A 233 -18.79 0.84 10.69
C LEU A 233 -19.28 2.06 11.48
N GLY A 234 -20.04 1.78 12.52
CA GLY A 234 -20.54 2.76 13.48
C GLY A 234 -19.63 2.91 14.69
N GLN A 235 -20.25 2.87 15.86
CA GLN A 235 -19.66 3.28 17.13
C GLN A 235 -19.51 2.11 18.14
N MET A 236 -19.79 0.86 17.73
CA MET A 236 -19.72 -0.35 18.57
C MET A 236 -20.47 -0.23 19.92
N TYR A 237 -21.62 0.45 19.98
CA TYR A 237 -22.31 0.68 21.27
C TYR A 237 -22.85 -0.61 21.91
N SER A 238 -22.70 -0.70 23.23
CA SER A 238 -23.19 -1.84 24.04
C SER A 238 -22.75 -3.19 23.47
N ASP A 239 -21.46 -3.31 23.16
CA ASP A 239 -20.93 -4.48 22.47
C ASP A 239 -20.72 -5.69 23.37
N VAL A 240 -20.60 -6.86 22.75
CA VAL A 240 -20.33 -8.13 23.44
C VAL A 240 -19.35 -8.99 22.65
N TRP A 241 -18.58 -9.79 23.37
CA TRP A 241 -17.41 -10.48 22.83
C TRP A 241 -17.56 -12.00 22.80
N PHE A 242 -17.12 -12.62 21.71
CA PHE A 242 -16.96 -14.07 21.59
C PHE A 242 -15.51 -14.42 21.39
N ARG A 243 -15.09 -15.58 21.88
CA ARG A 243 -13.76 -16.16 21.65
C ARG A 243 -13.92 -17.48 20.93
N TRP A 244 -13.29 -17.61 19.78
CA TRP A 244 -13.27 -18.84 18.99
C TRP A 244 -11.83 -19.36 18.85
N THR A 245 -11.68 -20.66 18.59
CA THR A 245 -10.38 -21.28 18.33
C THR A 245 -10.52 -22.20 17.14
N ALA A 246 -9.71 -21.97 16.10
CA ALA A 246 -9.75 -22.70 14.86
C ALA A 246 -9.35 -24.18 15.08
N PRO A 247 -10.23 -25.15 14.79
CA PRO A 247 -9.98 -26.58 15.07
C PRO A 247 -9.13 -27.28 14.00
N ALA A 248 -8.83 -26.57 12.91
CA ALA A 248 -7.97 -26.94 11.78
C ALA A 248 -7.65 -25.64 11.01
N ALA A 249 -6.73 -25.68 10.04
CA ALA A 249 -6.62 -24.61 9.05
C ALA A 249 -7.87 -24.58 8.13
N GLY A 250 -8.27 -23.41 7.66
CA GLY A 250 -9.45 -23.25 6.80
C GLY A 250 -9.98 -21.82 6.78
N ASN A 251 -11.23 -21.64 6.36
CA ASN A 251 -11.89 -20.34 6.27
C ASN A 251 -13.06 -20.21 7.27
N LEU A 252 -13.17 -19.04 7.88
CA LEU A 252 -14.23 -18.64 8.82
C LEU A 252 -15.18 -17.63 8.17
N SER A 253 -16.49 -17.84 8.35
CA SER A 253 -17.53 -16.88 7.99
C SER A 253 -18.45 -16.59 9.18
N LEU A 254 -18.89 -15.35 9.32
CA LEU A 254 -19.62 -14.80 10.46
C LEU A 254 -20.74 -13.88 9.95
N LYS A 255 -21.96 -13.99 10.48
CA LYS A 255 -23.06 -13.08 10.10
C LYS A 255 -24.19 -12.93 11.12
N THR A 256 -24.82 -11.75 11.10
CA THR A 256 -26.03 -11.39 11.88
C THR A 256 -27.28 -11.23 11.00
N CYS A 257 -27.21 -11.59 9.71
CA CYS A 257 -28.31 -11.49 8.73
C CYS A 257 -29.54 -12.31 9.17
N ASP A 258 -30.74 -11.74 9.02
CA ASP A 258 -32.06 -12.28 9.37
C ASP A 258 -32.26 -12.67 10.87
N SER A 259 -31.18 -12.78 11.65
CA SER A 259 -31.18 -13.27 13.04
C SER A 259 -31.24 -12.16 14.09
N VAL A 260 -30.79 -10.94 13.77
CA VAL A 260 -30.70 -9.80 14.71
C VAL A 260 -31.66 -8.66 14.34
N ASP A 261 -32.29 -8.04 15.35
CA ASP A 261 -33.36 -7.03 15.21
C ASP A 261 -32.91 -5.57 15.40
N PHE A 262 -31.61 -5.35 15.62
CA PHE A 262 -30.97 -4.03 15.65
C PHE A 262 -29.83 -3.94 14.62
N ASP A 263 -29.39 -2.70 14.41
CA ASP A 263 -28.33 -2.25 13.50
C ASP A 263 -26.96 -2.65 14.07
N THR A 264 -26.25 -3.59 13.43
CA THR A 264 -25.04 -4.23 14.00
C THR A 264 -23.74 -3.81 13.34
N ASP A 265 -22.70 -3.67 14.16
CA ASP A 265 -21.30 -3.71 13.73
C ASP A 265 -20.65 -5.03 14.22
N LEU A 266 -19.76 -5.61 13.41
CA LEU A 266 -18.95 -6.79 13.71
C LEU A 266 -17.47 -6.49 13.45
N VAL A 267 -16.61 -6.78 14.43
CA VAL A 267 -15.15 -6.68 14.30
C VAL A 267 -14.50 -7.99 14.76
N VAL A 268 -13.47 -8.45 14.05
CA VAL A 268 -12.71 -9.66 14.36
C VAL A 268 -11.26 -9.30 14.61
N TYR A 269 -10.71 -9.82 15.70
CA TYR A 269 -9.35 -9.57 16.16
C TYR A 269 -8.58 -10.88 16.37
N SER A 270 -7.26 -10.80 16.25
CA SER A 270 -6.29 -11.79 16.74
C SER A 270 -5.27 -11.13 17.68
N GLY A 271 -4.59 -11.93 18.50
CA GLY A 271 -3.78 -11.42 19.62
C GLY A 271 -4.48 -11.65 20.96
N GLU A 272 -4.04 -10.97 22.02
CA GLU A 272 -4.70 -10.99 23.33
C GLU A 272 -5.40 -9.65 23.59
N CYS A 273 -6.29 -9.60 24.59
CA CYS A 273 -7.20 -8.47 24.82
C CYS A 273 -6.52 -7.12 25.15
N ASP A 274 -5.26 -7.12 25.54
CA ASP A 274 -4.42 -5.92 25.77
C ASP A 274 -3.59 -5.51 24.53
N ALA A 275 -3.58 -6.34 23.48
CA ALA A 275 -2.80 -6.17 22.26
C ALA A 275 -3.57 -6.64 21.00
N LEU A 276 -4.87 -6.34 20.94
CA LEU A 276 -5.75 -6.79 19.85
C LEU A 276 -5.35 -6.20 18.50
N THR A 277 -5.05 -7.08 17.54
CA THR A 277 -4.83 -6.74 16.14
C THR A 277 -6.10 -7.04 15.34
N GLN A 278 -6.71 -6.02 14.74
CA GLN A 278 -7.89 -6.16 13.90
C GLN A 278 -7.57 -6.96 12.62
N ARG A 279 -8.45 -7.89 12.25
CA ARG A 279 -8.27 -8.83 11.13
C ARG A 279 -9.35 -8.73 10.06
N ALA A 280 -10.58 -8.40 10.45
CA ALA A 280 -11.70 -8.12 9.54
C ALA A 280 -12.79 -7.37 10.29
N CYS A 281 -13.68 -6.70 9.57
CA CYS A 281 -14.86 -6.04 10.13
C CYS A 281 -15.96 -5.85 9.07
N SER A 282 -17.18 -5.53 9.52
CA SER A 282 -18.35 -5.26 8.68
C SER A 282 -19.40 -4.50 9.49
N GLY A 283 -19.96 -3.42 8.94
CA GLY A 283 -21.15 -2.73 9.45
C GLY A 283 -22.38 -3.12 8.63
N ASP A 284 -22.70 -2.30 7.61
CA ASP A 284 -23.78 -2.56 6.64
C ASP A 284 -23.34 -3.49 5.50
N GLU A 285 -24.12 -4.55 5.27
CA GLU A 285 -23.99 -5.46 4.12
C GLU A 285 -25.28 -5.52 3.30
N SER A 286 -25.23 -5.18 2.01
CA SER A 286 -26.41 -4.75 1.22
C SER A 286 -27.54 -5.77 1.02
N ASP A 287 -27.26 -7.05 1.19
CA ASP A 287 -28.20 -8.17 1.15
C ASP A 287 -28.36 -8.89 2.52
N CYS A 288 -27.63 -8.44 3.55
CA CYS A 288 -27.72 -8.92 4.91
C CYS A 288 -28.87 -8.19 5.65
N LEU A 289 -30.07 -8.76 5.61
CA LEU A 289 -31.28 -8.09 6.08
C LEU A 289 -31.44 -8.09 7.61
N LEU A 290 -32.03 -7.01 8.13
CA LEU A 290 -32.52 -6.89 9.51
C LEU A 290 -33.68 -7.88 9.76
N GLN A 291 -33.73 -8.52 10.93
CA GLN A 291 -34.74 -9.55 11.24
C GLN A 291 -36.18 -9.08 10.96
N GLY A 292 -36.87 -9.80 10.08
CA GLY A 292 -38.27 -9.52 9.71
C GLY A 292 -38.45 -8.32 8.76
N SER A 293 -37.36 -7.71 8.30
CA SER A 293 -37.34 -6.74 7.22
C SER A 293 -37.43 -7.42 5.84
N ALA A 294 -37.57 -6.60 4.81
CA ALA A 294 -37.42 -7.00 3.41
C ALA A 294 -36.71 -5.91 2.57
N THR A 295 -36.21 -4.85 3.22
CA THR A 295 -35.69 -3.63 2.58
C THR A 295 -34.68 -2.84 3.44
N LEU A 296 -34.29 -3.36 4.61
CA LEU A 296 -33.33 -2.73 5.52
C LEU A 296 -32.20 -3.74 5.74
N SER A 297 -30.98 -3.30 5.50
CA SER A 297 -29.78 -4.13 5.40
C SER A 297 -28.69 -3.49 6.26
N TYR A 298 -28.86 -3.65 7.58
CA TYR A 298 -28.08 -3.00 8.64
C TYR A 298 -27.44 -4.05 9.55
N ASN A 299 -27.04 -5.16 8.94
CA ASN A 299 -26.55 -6.34 9.64
C ASN A 299 -25.21 -6.72 9.00
N SER A 300 -24.29 -7.17 9.83
CA SER A 300 -22.90 -7.42 9.46
C SER A 300 -22.69 -8.83 8.94
N ARG A 301 -21.72 -8.97 8.03
CA ARG A 301 -21.25 -10.25 7.52
C ARG A 301 -19.77 -10.16 7.13
N ILE A 302 -19.00 -11.15 7.56
CA ILE A 302 -17.62 -11.40 7.12
C ILE A 302 -17.60 -12.80 6.53
N GLU A 303 -17.09 -12.97 5.31
CA GLU A 303 -16.99 -14.30 4.68
C GLU A 303 -15.56 -14.62 4.28
N GLY A 304 -15.16 -15.88 4.44
CA GLY A 304 -13.91 -16.39 3.88
C GLY A 304 -12.62 -16.02 4.61
N LEU A 305 -12.68 -15.50 5.85
CA LEU A 305 -11.50 -15.11 6.63
C LEU A 305 -10.58 -16.32 6.87
N PRO A 306 -9.35 -16.36 6.33
CA PRO A 306 -8.45 -17.50 6.50
C PRO A 306 -7.90 -17.58 7.94
N VAL A 307 -7.84 -18.80 8.46
CA VAL A 307 -7.38 -19.14 9.81
C VAL A 307 -6.51 -20.40 9.83
N ASN A 308 -5.57 -20.45 10.77
CA ASN A 308 -4.64 -21.56 10.98
C ASN A 308 -5.12 -22.48 12.11
N GLU A 309 -4.67 -23.75 12.15
CA GLU A 309 -5.00 -24.65 13.27
C GLU A 309 -4.50 -24.09 14.61
N GLY A 310 -5.39 -24.03 15.61
CA GLY A 310 -5.10 -23.49 16.94
C GLY A 310 -5.18 -21.97 17.05
N GLU A 311 -5.43 -21.24 15.96
CA GLU A 311 -5.55 -19.79 15.96
C GLU A 311 -6.76 -19.33 16.82
N ILE A 312 -6.53 -18.35 17.69
CA ILE A 312 -7.56 -17.77 18.57
C ILE A 312 -8.02 -16.45 17.95
N LEU A 313 -9.33 -16.31 17.79
CA LEU A 313 -9.97 -15.07 17.34
C LEU A 313 -10.97 -14.56 18.37
N TYR A 314 -10.98 -13.25 18.57
CA TYR A 314 -11.96 -12.53 19.36
C TYR A 314 -12.93 -11.81 18.41
N LEU A 315 -14.23 -12.02 18.59
CA LEU A 315 -15.31 -11.52 17.72
C LEU A 315 -16.15 -10.54 18.54
N ARG A 316 -16.07 -9.26 18.22
CA ARG A 316 -16.74 -8.16 18.91
C ARG A 316 -17.98 -7.74 18.13
N LEU A 317 -19.14 -7.67 18.79
CA LEU A 317 -20.42 -7.32 18.15
C LEU A 317 -21.12 -6.21 18.93
N GLY A 318 -21.24 -5.04 18.31
CA GLY A 318 -21.87 -3.86 18.88
C GLY A 318 -23.02 -3.34 18.02
N GLY A 319 -23.62 -2.23 18.44
CA GLY A 319 -24.58 -1.47 17.64
C GLY A 319 -23.97 -0.21 17.02
N TRP A 320 -24.49 0.19 15.86
CA TRP A 320 -23.95 1.30 15.08
C TRP A 320 -23.90 2.66 15.82
N GLY A 321 -24.79 2.89 16.79
CA GLY A 321 -24.83 4.15 17.54
C GLY A 321 -25.63 4.09 18.85
N ASP A 322 -25.61 5.20 19.61
CA ASP A 322 -26.28 5.30 20.92
C ASP A 322 -27.75 4.89 20.87
N GLY A 323 -28.11 3.93 21.73
CA GLY A 323 -29.44 3.34 21.82
C GLY A 323 -29.75 2.20 20.85
N GLN A 324 -28.83 1.81 19.96
CA GLN A 324 -28.97 0.63 19.10
C GLN A 324 -28.39 -0.61 19.81
N SER A 325 -29.25 -1.35 20.49
CA SER A 325 -28.94 -2.67 21.06
C SER A 325 -30.20 -3.54 21.09
N GLY A 326 -30.03 -4.86 21.18
CA GLY A 326 -31.13 -5.81 21.03
C GLY A 326 -30.70 -7.24 21.32
N SER A 327 -31.21 -8.19 20.51
CA SER A 327 -30.90 -9.62 20.67
C SER A 327 -31.11 -10.42 19.39
N GLY A 328 -30.35 -11.50 19.21
CA GLY A 328 -30.46 -12.41 18.07
C GLY A 328 -29.49 -13.58 18.18
N GLU A 329 -28.92 -14.00 17.04
CA GLU A 329 -27.91 -15.06 16.99
C GLU A 329 -26.80 -14.72 15.98
N LEU A 330 -25.53 -14.84 16.38
CA LEU A 330 -24.38 -14.83 15.49
C LEU A 330 -24.22 -16.22 14.86
N LEU A 331 -24.36 -16.31 13.53
CA LEU A 331 -24.07 -17.52 12.78
C LEU A 331 -22.57 -17.57 12.45
N LEU A 332 -21.88 -18.56 13.01
CA LEU A 332 -20.48 -18.88 12.75
C LEU A 332 -20.41 -20.15 11.88
N GLU A 333 -19.82 -20.04 10.69
CA GLU A 333 -19.61 -21.14 9.76
C GLU A 333 -18.10 -21.33 9.53
N PHE A 334 -17.61 -22.57 9.59
CA PHE A 334 -16.19 -22.88 9.39
C PHE A 334 -16.02 -23.99 8.36
N ALA A 335 -15.12 -23.74 7.42
CA ALA A 335 -14.76 -24.60 6.30
C ALA A 335 -13.28 -25.04 6.45
N PRO A 336 -12.98 -26.25 6.94
CA PRO A 336 -11.61 -26.73 7.03
C PRO A 336 -11.01 -27.00 5.64
N ALA A 337 -9.70 -26.77 5.51
CA ALA A 337 -8.93 -27.23 4.36
C ALA A 337 -8.86 -28.76 4.38
N ALA A 338 -9.34 -29.41 3.31
CA ALA A 338 -9.39 -30.88 3.22
C ALA A 338 -8.74 -31.45 1.95
N ILE A 339 -8.26 -30.58 1.06
CA ILE A 339 -7.49 -30.94 -0.15
C ILE A 339 -6.04 -30.49 0.10
N SER A 340 -5.05 -31.33 -0.24
CA SER A 340 -3.62 -30.97 -0.16
C SER A 340 -3.01 -30.58 -1.49
N SER A 341 -3.52 -31.15 -2.57
CA SER A 341 -3.07 -30.84 -3.92
C SER A 341 -4.18 -31.08 -4.93
N VAL A 342 -4.16 -30.29 -6.00
CA VAL A 342 -5.04 -30.44 -7.15
C VAL A 342 -4.26 -30.14 -8.43
N SER A 343 -4.42 -31.00 -9.44
CA SER A 343 -3.69 -30.92 -10.72
C SER A 343 -4.56 -31.41 -11.88
N GLY A 344 -4.30 -30.92 -13.08
CA GLY A 344 -5.10 -31.23 -14.27
C GLY A 344 -4.23 -31.55 -15.48
N VAL A 345 -4.68 -32.50 -16.30
CA VAL A 345 -4.07 -32.80 -17.60
C VAL A 345 -5.13 -32.86 -18.69
N SER A 346 -4.86 -32.31 -19.87
CA SER A 346 -5.74 -32.47 -21.03
C SER A 346 -5.27 -33.60 -21.94
N HIS A 347 -6.18 -34.14 -22.74
CA HIS A 347 -5.84 -35.01 -23.87
C HIS A 347 -6.02 -34.23 -25.18
N PRO A 348 -4.95 -33.93 -25.94
CA PRO A 348 -5.01 -33.06 -27.12
C PRO A 348 -6.10 -33.46 -28.13
N GLY A 349 -7.02 -32.54 -28.41
CA GLY A 349 -8.15 -32.74 -29.32
C GLY A 349 -9.31 -33.60 -28.79
N SER A 350 -9.29 -34.02 -27.52
CA SER A 350 -10.45 -34.63 -26.85
C SER A 350 -11.48 -33.59 -26.41
N TRP A 351 -11.01 -32.41 -26.00
CA TRP A 351 -11.78 -31.37 -25.29
C TRP A 351 -12.33 -31.88 -23.95
N GLU A 352 -11.53 -32.70 -23.26
CA GLU A 352 -11.74 -33.20 -21.91
C GLU A 352 -10.45 -32.99 -21.09
N ILE A 353 -10.61 -32.62 -19.81
CA ILE A 353 -9.53 -32.56 -18.81
C ILE A 353 -9.74 -33.66 -17.76
N GLU A 354 -8.66 -34.33 -17.38
CA GLU A 354 -8.61 -35.25 -16.24
C GLU A 354 -8.03 -34.49 -15.05
N VAL A 355 -8.84 -34.31 -14.00
CA VAL A 355 -8.47 -33.61 -12.77
C VAL A 355 -8.17 -34.64 -11.68
N THR A 356 -7.01 -34.49 -11.03
CA THR A 356 -6.60 -35.26 -9.87
C THR A 356 -6.66 -34.39 -8.61
N THR A 357 -7.31 -34.89 -7.56
CA THR A 357 -7.47 -34.21 -6.26
C THR A 357 -7.00 -35.13 -5.14
N GLU A 358 -6.11 -34.65 -4.27
CA GLU A 358 -5.57 -35.37 -3.11
C GLU A 358 -6.18 -34.81 -1.81
N LEU A 359 -6.65 -35.69 -0.91
CA LEU A 359 -7.34 -35.28 0.32
C LEU A 359 -6.49 -35.46 1.59
N VAL A 360 -6.60 -34.49 2.50
CA VAL A 360 -6.04 -34.54 3.88
C VAL A 360 -7.10 -34.67 4.97
N ALA A 361 -8.38 -34.47 4.66
CA ALA A 361 -9.48 -34.71 5.61
C ALA A 361 -10.71 -35.35 4.92
N ASP A 362 -11.55 -36.03 5.72
CA ASP A 362 -12.76 -36.70 5.25
C ASP A 362 -13.82 -35.70 4.76
N CYS A 363 -14.43 -35.95 3.59
CA CYS A 363 -15.51 -35.12 3.05
C CYS A 363 -16.65 -35.95 2.43
N SER A 364 -17.81 -35.32 2.23
CA SER A 364 -19.02 -35.98 1.72
C SER A 364 -19.23 -35.87 0.21
N GLY A 365 -18.38 -35.08 -0.47
CA GLY A 365 -18.37 -34.89 -1.91
C GLY A 365 -17.32 -33.85 -2.31
N LEU A 366 -17.12 -33.66 -3.61
CA LEU A 366 -16.23 -32.67 -4.19
C LEU A 366 -17.01 -31.89 -5.26
N LEU A 367 -17.04 -30.57 -5.16
CA LEU A 367 -17.68 -29.67 -6.10
C LEU A 367 -16.61 -29.09 -7.01
N TYR A 368 -16.56 -29.58 -8.25
CA TYR A 368 -15.64 -29.13 -9.28
C TYR A 368 -16.26 -27.96 -10.04
N SER A 369 -15.63 -26.79 -10.02
CA SER A 369 -15.95 -25.68 -10.90
C SER A 369 -14.94 -25.67 -12.05
N VAL A 370 -15.43 -25.94 -13.27
CA VAL A 370 -14.62 -25.96 -14.50
C VAL A 370 -15.25 -24.98 -15.48
N ASN A 371 -14.52 -23.94 -15.89
CA ASN A 371 -15.02 -22.93 -16.84
C ASN A 371 -16.41 -22.36 -16.45
N GLY A 372 -16.58 -22.03 -15.17
CA GLY A 372 -17.85 -21.52 -14.60
C GLY A 372 -19.01 -22.53 -14.51
N SER A 373 -18.77 -23.81 -14.79
CA SER A 373 -19.76 -24.89 -14.67
C SER A 373 -19.45 -25.77 -13.47
N GLU A 374 -20.34 -25.79 -12.48
CA GLU A 374 -20.22 -26.62 -11.29
C GLU A 374 -20.69 -28.07 -11.53
N THR A 375 -19.91 -29.04 -11.06
CA THR A 375 -20.23 -30.47 -11.04
C THR A 375 -19.94 -31.08 -9.67
N LEU A 376 -20.98 -31.54 -8.98
CA LEU A 376 -20.85 -32.22 -7.68
C LEU A 376 -20.62 -33.73 -7.87
N VAL A 377 -19.44 -34.21 -7.48
CA VAL A 377 -19.14 -35.63 -7.34
C VAL A 377 -19.42 -36.05 -5.89
N THR A 378 -20.33 -36.99 -5.69
CA THR A 378 -20.76 -37.40 -4.34
C THR A 378 -19.88 -38.51 -3.75
N GLY A 379 -19.38 -38.30 -2.54
CA GLY A 379 -18.56 -39.25 -1.79
C GLY A 379 -19.39 -40.34 -1.06
N PRO A 380 -18.96 -40.80 0.13
CA PRO A 380 -17.90 -40.23 0.98
C PRO A 380 -16.49 -40.46 0.43
N PHE A 381 -15.60 -39.53 0.76
CA PHE A 381 -14.16 -39.58 0.53
C PHE A 381 -13.43 -39.40 1.86
N PHE A 382 -12.20 -39.91 1.96
CA PHE A 382 -11.43 -39.98 3.21
C PHE A 382 -10.06 -39.34 3.08
N ALA A 383 -9.47 -38.95 4.21
CA ALA A 383 -8.08 -38.49 4.26
C ALA A 383 -7.11 -39.53 3.65
N GLY A 384 -6.33 -39.10 2.66
CA GLY A 384 -5.42 -39.95 1.88
C GLY A 384 -6.04 -40.60 0.63
N ASP A 385 -7.30 -40.31 0.29
CA ASP A 385 -7.85 -40.66 -1.02
C ASP A 385 -7.27 -39.75 -2.12
N LEU A 386 -7.01 -40.34 -3.30
CA LEU A 386 -6.66 -39.64 -4.54
C LEU A 386 -7.82 -39.84 -5.52
N ILE A 387 -8.58 -38.77 -5.78
CA ILE A 387 -9.76 -38.76 -6.65
C ILE A 387 -9.34 -38.30 -8.04
N ILE A 388 -9.84 -38.98 -9.08
CA ILE A 388 -9.56 -38.66 -10.48
C ILE A 388 -10.89 -38.65 -11.23
N ASP A 389 -11.29 -37.50 -11.75
CA ASP A 389 -12.54 -37.28 -12.49
C ASP A 389 -12.28 -36.51 -13.79
N THR A 390 -13.13 -36.72 -14.80
CA THR A 390 -12.96 -36.17 -16.15
C THR A 390 -14.07 -35.19 -16.50
N PHE A 391 -13.72 -33.98 -16.94
CA PHE A 391 -14.65 -32.89 -17.24
C PHE A 391 -14.51 -32.41 -18.70
N PRO A 392 -15.63 -32.19 -19.43
CA PRO A 392 -15.59 -31.64 -20.78
C PRO A 392 -15.30 -30.14 -20.75
N THR A 393 -14.44 -29.68 -21.65
CA THR A 393 -14.10 -28.26 -21.83
C THR A 393 -14.86 -27.64 -23.00
N LEU A 394 -14.64 -26.35 -23.25
CA LEU A 394 -14.93 -25.78 -24.57
C LEU A 394 -13.99 -26.41 -25.62
N PRO A 395 -14.45 -26.61 -26.88
CA PRO A 395 -13.65 -27.21 -27.94
C PRO A 395 -12.72 -26.17 -28.60
N GLN A 396 -11.89 -25.53 -27.79
CA GLN A 396 -10.94 -24.49 -28.17
C GLN A 396 -9.68 -24.65 -27.29
N PRO A 397 -8.47 -24.39 -27.82
CA PRO A 397 -7.27 -24.30 -26.99
C PRO A 397 -7.30 -23.03 -26.14
N SER A 398 -6.95 -23.18 -24.86
CA SER A 398 -6.71 -22.09 -23.91
C SER A 398 -6.03 -22.64 -22.65
N MET A 399 -5.42 -21.78 -21.84
CA MET A 399 -5.33 -22.08 -20.40
C MET A 399 -6.74 -22.09 -19.80
N MET A 400 -6.95 -22.89 -18.77
CA MET A 400 -8.23 -23.02 -18.09
C MET A 400 -8.02 -23.18 -16.59
N ASP A 401 -8.57 -22.24 -15.83
CA ASP A 401 -8.72 -22.38 -14.38
C ASP A 401 -9.80 -23.42 -14.07
N PHE A 402 -9.54 -24.21 -13.03
CA PHE A 402 -10.54 -25.05 -12.41
C PHE A 402 -10.29 -25.12 -10.90
N CYS A 403 -11.38 -25.21 -10.13
CA CYS A 403 -11.34 -25.22 -8.68
C CYS A 403 -12.15 -26.41 -8.13
N VAL A 404 -11.77 -26.89 -6.94
CA VAL A 404 -12.41 -28.03 -6.28
C VAL A 404 -12.67 -27.68 -4.82
N ALA A 405 -13.94 -27.66 -4.43
CA ALA A 405 -14.35 -27.44 -3.04
C ALA A 405 -14.81 -28.77 -2.39
N PRO A 406 -14.29 -29.18 -1.22
CA PRO A 406 -14.78 -30.34 -0.49
C PRO A 406 -16.13 -30.01 0.16
N ILE A 407 -17.12 -30.90 0.07
CA ILE A 407 -18.45 -30.67 0.65
C ILE A 407 -18.55 -31.36 2.02
N PHE A 408 -18.92 -30.60 3.05
CA PHE A 408 -19.17 -31.08 4.40
C PHE A 408 -20.69 -31.10 4.68
N GLY A 409 -21.33 -32.23 4.37
CA GLY A 409 -22.77 -32.42 4.53
C GLY A 409 -23.59 -31.67 3.47
N THR A 410 -23.70 -30.35 3.64
CA THR A 410 -24.35 -29.43 2.69
C THR A 410 -23.54 -28.16 2.42
N THR A 411 -22.46 -27.92 3.17
CA THR A 411 -21.69 -26.68 3.12
C THR A 411 -20.39 -26.90 2.33
N PRO A 412 -20.04 -26.06 1.35
CA PRO A 412 -18.72 -26.07 0.72
C PRO A 412 -17.58 -25.74 1.69
N GLY A 413 -16.43 -26.35 1.47
CA GLY A 413 -15.17 -26.06 2.13
C GLY A 413 -14.34 -25.01 1.38
N VAL A 414 -13.06 -24.90 1.76
CA VAL A 414 -12.09 -24.09 1.00
C VAL A 414 -11.89 -24.69 -0.40
N SER A 415 -11.99 -23.85 -1.43
CA SER A 415 -11.72 -24.24 -2.82
C SER A 415 -10.22 -24.23 -3.09
N GLU A 416 -9.66 -25.37 -3.49
CA GLU A 416 -8.31 -25.41 -4.08
C GLU A 416 -8.41 -25.26 -5.60
N CYS A 417 -7.59 -24.39 -6.19
CA CYS A 417 -7.63 -24.06 -7.61
C CYS A 417 -6.30 -24.41 -8.31
N SER A 418 -6.36 -24.74 -9.59
CA SER A 418 -5.20 -25.03 -10.44
C SER A 418 -5.52 -24.73 -11.91
N GLN A 419 -4.50 -24.74 -12.75
CA GLN A 419 -4.61 -24.45 -14.18
C GLN A 419 -4.28 -25.68 -15.03
N VAL A 420 -4.92 -25.77 -16.20
CA VAL A 420 -4.61 -26.80 -17.20
C VAL A 420 -4.63 -26.21 -18.61
N ALA A 421 -3.60 -26.51 -19.40
CA ALA A 421 -3.58 -26.22 -20.82
C ALA A 421 -4.54 -27.15 -21.56
N VAL A 422 -5.66 -26.62 -22.06
CA VAL A 422 -6.56 -27.32 -22.98
C VAL A 422 -5.96 -27.27 -24.37
N LEU A 423 -5.63 -28.43 -24.95
CA LEU A 423 -4.88 -28.51 -26.21
C LEU A 423 -5.73 -29.05 -27.37
N GLY A 424 -5.51 -28.49 -28.56
CA GLY A 424 -6.18 -28.88 -29.79
C GLY A 424 -5.69 -30.21 -30.41
N PRO A 425 -6.24 -30.61 -31.57
CA PRO A 425 -5.79 -31.79 -32.28
C PRO A 425 -4.36 -31.61 -32.80
N ILE A 426 -3.46 -32.55 -32.48
CA ILE A 426 -2.08 -32.51 -32.98
C ILE A 426 -2.06 -32.86 -34.48
N LEU A 427 -1.66 -31.90 -35.32
CA LEU A 427 -1.39 -32.09 -36.75
C LEU A 427 -0.13 -32.91 -36.99
N ALA A 428 0.94 -32.54 -36.30
CA ALA A 428 2.27 -33.13 -36.41
C ALA A 428 3.06 -32.85 -35.12
N GLU A 429 3.96 -33.77 -34.78
CA GLU A 429 4.87 -33.61 -33.65
C GLU A 429 6.26 -34.19 -33.96
N SER A 430 7.27 -33.68 -33.27
CA SER A 430 8.61 -34.26 -33.24
C SER A 430 9.20 -34.10 -31.83
N CYS A 431 9.08 -35.14 -31.00
CA CYS A 431 9.77 -35.24 -29.72
C CYS A 431 11.13 -35.92 -29.89
N ALA A 432 12.13 -35.49 -29.11
CA ALA A 432 13.43 -36.14 -29.01
C ALA A 432 13.97 -36.08 -27.57
N SER A 433 14.87 -36.99 -27.20
CA SER A 433 15.39 -37.12 -25.83
C SER A 433 16.82 -37.66 -25.80
N SER A 434 17.55 -37.41 -24.69
CA SER A 434 18.98 -37.70 -24.52
C SER A 434 19.83 -37.07 -25.63
N LEU A 435 19.69 -35.76 -25.79
CA LEU A 435 20.12 -35.02 -26.99
C LEU A 435 21.58 -34.56 -26.95
N GLY A 436 22.18 -34.49 -25.77
CA GLY A 436 23.61 -34.25 -25.56
C GLY A 436 23.92 -32.96 -24.81
N PHE A 437 25.22 -32.74 -24.59
CA PHE A 437 25.73 -31.58 -23.87
C PHE A 437 25.51 -30.29 -24.66
N ILE A 438 25.12 -29.24 -23.94
CA ILE A 438 25.16 -27.85 -24.41
C ILE A 438 26.64 -27.41 -24.41
N PRO A 439 27.19 -26.88 -25.51
CA PRO A 439 28.57 -26.43 -25.53
C PRO A 439 28.75 -25.09 -24.80
N ASP A 440 29.71 -25.12 -23.88
CA ASP A 440 30.27 -24.01 -23.08
C ASP A 440 30.80 -22.86 -23.97
N ALA A 441 30.51 -21.62 -23.59
CA ALA A 441 31.04 -20.37 -24.16
C ALA A 441 30.62 -20.00 -25.61
N GLY A 442 29.32 -20.06 -25.89
CA GLY A 442 28.66 -19.43 -27.05
C GLY A 442 28.64 -20.27 -28.34
N GLU A 443 29.01 -21.55 -28.27
CA GLU A 443 28.95 -22.47 -29.41
C GLU A 443 27.60 -23.25 -29.38
N PRO A 444 26.72 -23.13 -30.38
CA PRO A 444 25.37 -23.69 -30.30
C PRO A 444 25.28 -25.20 -30.50
N LEU A 445 24.45 -25.84 -29.68
CA LEU A 445 23.83 -27.14 -29.98
C LEU A 445 22.63 -26.91 -30.91
N GLU A 446 22.65 -27.52 -32.09
CA GLU A 446 21.51 -27.52 -33.02
C GLU A 446 20.83 -28.91 -33.05
N ILE A 447 19.60 -28.97 -32.57
CA ILE A 447 18.76 -30.18 -32.46
C ILE A 447 17.77 -30.20 -33.64
N PRO A 448 17.91 -31.15 -34.59
CA PRO A 448 17.01 -31.24 -35.74
C PRO A 448 15.71 -31.99 -35.39
N LEU A 449 14.59 -31.29 -35.46
CA LEU A 449 13.23 -31.81 -35.27
C LEU A 449 12.57 -32.01 -36.65
N VAL A 450 12.23 -33.25 -37.01
CA VAL A 450 11.86 -33.60 -38.39
C VAL A 450 10.34 -33.75 -38.52
N ILE A 451 9.71 -32.67 -38.96
CA ILE A 451 8.26 -32.57 -39.13
C ILE A 451 7.84 -33.13 -40.48
N ASN A 452 6.90 -34.07 -40.45
CA ASN A 452 6.26 -34.72 -41.59
C ASN A 452 4.75 -34.61 -41.39
N GLY A 453 3.96 -34.31 -42.43
CA GLY A 453 2.52 -34.07 -42.27
C GLY A 453 1.79 -33.89 -43.60
N ASP A 454 0.74 -33.07 -43.61
CA ASP A 454 0.11 -32.60 -44.86
C ASP A 454 0.45 -31.11 -45.05
N PRO A 455 1.22 -30.72 -46.09
CA PRO A 455 1.46 -29.31 -46.43
C PRO A 455 0.21 -28.48 -46.75
N ALA A 456 -0.96 -29.13 -46.91
CA ALA A 456 -2.26 -28.46 -47.03
C ALA A 456 -2.99 -28.28 -45.68
N ALA A 457 -2.46 -28.85 -44.58
CA ALA A 457 -2.90 -28.49 -43.24
C ALA A 457 -2.39 -27.09 -42.87
N ASN A 458 -3.21 -26.35 -42.13
CA ASN A 458 -2.89 -24.99 -41.70
C ASN A 458 -2.62 -25.01 -40.20
N VAL A 459 -1.36 -24.77 -39.82
CA VAL A 459 -0.95 -24.48 -38.44
C VAL A 459 -1.64 -23.20 -38.02
N LEU A 460 -2.38 -23.26 -36.92
CA LEU A 460 -2.93 -22.08 -36.26
C LEU A 460 -2.35 -21.86 -34.86
N ASP A 461 -1.69 -22.87 -34.30
CA ASP A 461 -1.04 -22.81 -32.99
C ASP A 461 0.08 -23.88 -32.92
N LEU A 462 1.06 -23.69 -32.04
CA LEU A 462 2.13 -24.66 -31.76
C LEU A 462 2.68 -24.49 -30.34
N ILE A 463 3.25 -25.57 -29.79
CA ILE A 463 3.99 -25.54 -28.52
C ILE A 463 5.37 -26.19 -28.66
N LEU A 464 6.33 -25.70 -27.87
CA LEU A 464 7.65 -26.31 -27.70
C LEU A 464 7.93 -26.57 -26.22
N SER A 465 7.96 -27.85 -25.82
CA SER A 465 8.48 -28.26 -24.52
C SER A 465 10.00 -28.43 -24.56
N LEU A 466 10.70 -28.05 -23.50
CA LEU A 466 12.14 -28.26 -23.32
C LEU A 466 12.44 -28.70 -21.88
N GLU A 467 13.32 -29.69 -21.74
CA GLU A 467 13.87 -30.19 -20.46
C GLU A 467 15.42 -30.18 -20.57
N THR A 468 16.10 -29.42 -19.72
CA THR A 468 17.57 -29.38 -19.57
C THR A 468 17.96 -29.40 -18.10
N ASN A 469 19.19 -29.80 -17.80
CA ASN A 469 19.74 -29.78 -16.43
C ASN A 469 20.89 -28.77 -16.25
N HIS A 470 20.88 -27.66 -17.01
CA HIS A 470 21.94 -26.65 -16.92
C HIS A 470 22.00 -26.03 -15.51
N PRO A 471 23.17 -25.91 -14.85
CA PRO A 471 23.20 -25.47 -13.45
C PRO A 471 22.76 -24.01 -13.20
N ASP A 472 22.56 -23.22 -14.26
CA ASP A 472 22.01 -21.87 -14.25
C ASP A 472 21.19 -21.65 -15.54
N ALA A 473 19.89 -21.38 -15.40
CA ALA A 473 18.97 -21.16 -16.52
C ALA A 473 19.25 -19.88 -17.32
N SER A 474 19.79 -18.83 -16.68
CA SER A 474 20.00 -17.52 -17.32
C SER A 474 21.12 -17.50 -18.36
N GLN A 475 21.98 -18.52 -18.35
CA GLN A 475 23.12 -18.60 -19.24
C GLN A 475 22.74 -19.10 -20.65
N LEU A 476 21.51 -19.59 -20.83
CA LEU A 476 21.05 -20.22 -22.06
C LEU A 476 20.33 -19.24 -23.01
N LEU A 477 20.78 -19.21 -24.25
CA LEU A 477 20.02 -18.68 -25.39
C LEU A 477 19.29 -19.83 -26.08
N VAL A 478 17.96 -19.73 -26.23
CA VAL A 478 17.11 -20.72 -26.90
C VAL A 478 16.39 -20.10 -28.09
N GLN A 479 16.52 -20.71 -29.27
CA GLN A 479 15.84 -20.25 -30.50
C GLN A 479 15.19 -21.40 -31.27
N LEU A 480 14.01 -21.16 -31.83
CA LEU A 480 13.35 -22.08 -32.77
C LEU A 480 13.49 -21.55 -34.20
N ILE A 481 13.89 -22.42 -35.12
CA ILE A 481 14.17 -22.08 -36.52
C ILE A 481 13.33 -22.96 -37.45
N ALA A 482 12.54 -22.34 -38.32
CA ALA A 482 11.67 -23.00 -39.29
C ALA A 482 12.39 -23.35 -40.62
N PRO A 483 11.89 -24.32 -41.41
CA PRO A 483 12.48 -24.72 -42.69
C PRO A 483 12.60 -23.60 -43.74
N ASN A 484 11.80 -22.54 -43.65
CA ASN A 484 11.89 -21.34 -44.48
C ASN A 484 12.99 -20.34 -44.06
N GLY A 485 13.52 -20.46 -42.83
CA GLY A 485 14.48 -19.53 -42.23
C GLY A 485 13.90 -18.52 -41.22
N THR A 486 12.58 -18.51 -40.94
CA THR A 486 12.02 -17.75 -39.80
C THR A 486 12.67 -18.27 -38.51
N THR A 487 13.04 -17.36 -37.61
CA THR A 487 13.73 -17.68 -36.34
C THR A 487 13.14 -16.84 -35.22
N GLU A 488 12.70 -17.48 -34.14
CA GLU A 488 12.20 -16.83 -32.93
C GLU A 488 13.13 -17.15 -31.75
N THR A 489 13.37 -16.17 -30.88
CA THR A 489 14.09 -16.36 -29.62
C THR A 489 13.10 -16.60 -28.50
N LEU A 490 13.20 -17.75 -27.82
CA LEU A 490 12.21 -18.17 -26.83
C LEU A 490 12.65 -17.85 -25.39
N HIS A 491 13.96 -17.81 -25.15
CA HIS A 491 14.59 -17.48 -23.88
C HIS A 491 16.01 -16.93 -24.13
N ASN A 492 16.35 -15.85 -23.44
CA ASN A 492 17.61 -15.08 -23.58
C ASN A 492 17.76 -14.10 -22.39
N GLN A 493 17.57 -14.61 -21.18
CA GLN A 493 17.55 -13.78 -19.96
C GLN A 493 18.96 -13.33 -19.52
N PRO A 494 19.12 -12.22 -18.77
CA PRO A 494 20.40 -11.83 -18.18
C PRO A 494 20.73 -12.65 -16.93
N PHE A 495 22.00 -12.60 -16.49
CA PHE A 495 22.54 -13.40 -15.38
C PHE A 495 21.71 -13.35 -14.07
N ASN A 496 21.71 -14.49 -13.36
CA ASN A 496 21.17 -14.73 -12.01
C ASN A 496 19.70 -15.18 -11.93
N ALA A 497 19.17 -15.86 -12.96
CA ALA A 497 17.91 -16.60 -12.82
C ALA A 497 18.00 -17.64 -11.68
N THR A 498 16.98 -17.72 -10.82
CA THR A 498 16.93 -18.74 -9.76
C THR A 498 16.32 -20.05 -10.27
N GLY A 499 17.15 -20.85 -10.95
CA GLY A 499 16.73 -22.17 -11.43
C GLY A 499 17.88 -23.00 -11.99
N SER A 500 17.87 -24.30 -11.68
CA SER A 500 18.70 -25.29 -12.38
C SER A 500 17.90 -25.91 -13.51
N GLY A 501 18.29 -25.66 -14.75
CA GLY A 501 17.67 -26.23 -15.93
C GLY A 501 16.67 -25.31 -16.61
N LEU A 502 16.03 -25.86 -17.64
CA LEU A 502 14.85 -25.30 -18.29
C LEU A 502 13.90 -26.49 -18.40
N ASN A 503 12.74 -26.44 -17.75
CA ASN A 503 11.76 -27.51 -17.74
C ASN A 503 10.39 -26.85 -17.83
N LEU A 504 9.98 -26.55 -19.06
CA LEU A 504 8.86 -25.66 -19.36
C LEU A 504 8.34 -25.91 -20.78
N THR A 505 7.16 -25.38 -21.08
CA THR A 505 6.54 -25.44 -22.41
C THR A 505 6.16 -24.05 -22.91
N TRP A 506 6.81 -23.60 -23.99
CA TRP A 506 6.45 -22.34 -24.65
C TRP A 506 5.16 -22.48 -25.45
N TRP A 507 4.23 -21.56 -25.22
CA TRP A 507 2.92 -21.46 -25.89
C TRP A 507 2.41 -20.00 -25.87
N MET A 508 1.83 -19.50 -26.95
CA MET A 508 1.34 -18.11 -27.02
C MET A 508 0.04 -17.84 -26.26
N SER A 509 -0.56 -18.87 -25.66
CA SER A 509 -1.82 -18.76 -24.89
C SER A 509 -1.65 -19.19 -23.44
N ALA A 510 -0.40 -19.30 -23.01
CA ALA A 510 0.02 -19.44 -21.62
C ALA A 510 0.08 -18.08 -20.90
N PRO A 511 0.27 -18.05 -19.57
CA PRO A 511 0.69 -16.85 -18.85
C PRO A 511 2.09 -16.38 -19.29
N LEU A 512 2.43 -15.16 -18.90
CA LEU A 512 3.76 -14.59 -19.07
C LEU A 512 4.85 -15.39 -18.33
N PRO A 513 6.14 -15.25 -18.72
CA PRO A 513 7.25 -15.93 -18.06
C PRO A 513 7.29 -15.73 -16.53
N GLY A 514 7.52 -16.82 -15.80
CA GLY A 514 7.77 -16.79 -14.37
C GLY A 514 9.24 -16.47 -14.03
N GLN A 515 9.55 -16.47 -12.73
CA GLN A 515 10.92 -16.29 -12.22
C GLN A 515 11.70 -17.61 -12.05
N ILE A 516 11.01 -18.76 -12.12
CA ILE A 516 11.57 -20.09 -11.83
C ILE A 516 11.43 -20.99 -13.05
N PHE A 517 12.52 -21.15 -13.80
CA PHE A 517 12.54 -21.77 -15.14
C PHE A 517 12.52 -23.33 -15.13
N ASP A 518 12.35 -23.94 -13.96
CA ASP A 518 12.23 -25.40 -13.72
C ASP A 518 10.93 -25.70 -12.94
N ASP A 519 9.82 -25.08 -13.35
CA ASP A 519 8.49 -25.25 -12.73
C ASP A 519 7.63 -26.34 -13.41
N GLY A 520 8.01 -26.80 -14.61
CA GLY A 520 7.21 -27.68 -15.46
C GLY A 520 6.06 -26.97 -16.20
N GLY A 521 6.04 -25.64 -16.17
CA GLY A 521 4.90 -24.81 -16.54
C GLY A 521 4.68 -24.61 -18.04
N PHE A 522 3.55 -23.94 -18.36
CA PHE A 522 3.27 -23.38 -19.67
C PHE A 522 3.53 -21.88 -19.62
N TRP A 523 4.39 -21.35 -20.48
CA TRP A 523 4.84 -19.95 -20.48
C TRP A 523 4.76 -19.35 -21.88
N GLN A 524 4.57 -18.03 -22.02
CA GLN A 524 4.87 -17.33 -23.28
C GLN A 524 6.39 -17.24 -23.52
N PRO A 525 6.88 -17.05 -24.75
CA PRO A 525 8.31 -16.85 -25.03
C PRO A 525 8.75 -15.45 -24.61
N SER A 526 9.91 -15.33 -23.97
CA SER A 526 10.35 -14.05 -23.36
C SER A 526 10.78 -12.98 -24.37
N TYR A 527 11.08 -13.34 -25.62
CA TYR A 527 11.67 -12.43 -26.62
C TYR A 527 11.22 -12.71 -28.07
N GLY A 528 10.11 -13.43 -28.27
CA GLY A 528 9.71 -13.91 -29.59
C GLY A 528 8.27 -14.38 -29.65
N ASN A 529 7.75 -14.55 -30.86
CA ASN A 529 6.32 -14.77 -31.09
C ASN A 529 6.09 -16.02 -31.96
N LEU A 530 5.59 -17.10 -31.36
CA LEU A 530 5.35 -18.36 -32.08
C LEU A 530 4.27 -18.22 -33.17
N TYR A 531 3.45 -17.17 -33.16
CA TYR A 531 2.49 -16.93 -34.25
C TYR A 531 3.18 -16.63 -35.59
N SER A 532 4.47 -16.23 -35.61
CA SER A 532 5.25 -16.05 -36.85
C SER A 532 5.46 -17.37 -37.64
N PHE A 533 5.19 -18.50 -37.01
CA PHE A 533 5.25 -19.85 -37.58
C PHE A 533 3.90 -20.38 -38.10
N THR A 534 2.81 -19.62 -37.96
CA THR A 534 1.46 -20.04 -38.41
C THR A 534 1.29 -20.04 -39.92
N GLY A 535 0.19 -20.62 -40.40
CA GLY A 535 -0.12 -20.79 -41.83
C GLY A 535 0.15 -22.23 -42.31
N PRO A 536 0.43 -22.45 -43.61
CA PRO A 536 0.62 -23.80 -44.16
C PRO A 536 1.77 -24.56 -43.49
N LEU A 537 1.52 -25.80 -43.06
CA LEU A 537 2.48 -26.63 -42.32
C LEU A 537 3.81 -26.80 -43.08
N GLN A 538 4.90 -26.32 -42.48
CA GLN A 538 6.23 -26.42 -43.05
C GLN A 538 6.85 -27.80 -42.76
N GLU A 539 6.64 -28.76 -43.67
CA GLU A 539 7.38 -30.04 -43.66
C GLU A 539 8.89 -29.81 -43.81
N GLY A 540 9.69 -30.55 -43.04
CA GLY A 540 11.14 -30.53 -43.11
C GLY A 540 11.83 -30.60 -41.74
N THR A 541 13.12 -30.24 -41.73
CA THR A 541 13.88 -30.08 -40.49
C THR A 541 13.63 -28.68 -39.94
N TRP A 542 12.93 -28.63 -38.82
CA TRP A 542 12.99 -27.51 -37.88
C TRP A 542 14.25 -27.69 -37.03
N THR A 543 14.85 -26.60 -36.57
CA THR A 543 16.03 -26.64 -35.70
C THR A 543 15.73 -25.90 -34.41
N LEU A 544 15.82 -26.60 -33.29
CA LEU A 544 15.98 -25.97 -31.98
C LEU A 544 17.46 -25.69 -31.76
N ARG A 545 17.83 -24.42 -31.60
CA ARG A 545 19.18 -23.99 -31.24
C ARG A 545 19.23 -23.65 -29.77
N ILE A 546 20.24 -24.17 -29.06
CA ILE A 546 20.52 -23.84 -27.66
C ILE A 546 22.03 -23.59 -27.54
N SER A 547 22.42 -22.43 -27.02
CA SER A 547 23.81 -22.11 -26.65
C SER A 547 23.89 -21.69 -25.19
N ASP A 548 24.99 -22.02 -24.53
CA ASP A 548 25.38 -21.46 -23.24
C ASP A 548 26.30 -20.27 -23.51
N GLU A 549 25.82 -19.06 -23.29
CA GLU A 549 26.55 -17.81 -23.60
C GLU A 549 27.62 -17.47 -22.54
N VAL A 550 27.74 -18.25 -21.45
CA VAL A 550 28.53 -17.91 -20.26
C VAL A 550 29.59 -18.98 -19.94
N PRO A 551 30.90 -18.66 -20.04
CA PRO A 551 31.93 -19.67 -19.85
C PRO A 551 32.00 -20.29 -18.44
N GLY A 552 31.78 -21.61 -18.35
CA GLY A 552 32.28 -22.45 -17.25
C GLY A 552 31.26 -23.26 -16.42
N LEU A 553 29.96 -23.10 -16.65
CA LEU A 553 28.96 -24.12 -16.28
C LEU A 553 28.71 -25.02 -17.51
N GLN A 554 28.11 -26.20 -17.30
CA GLN A 554 27.79 -27.15 -18.38
C GLN A 554 26.58 -28.00 -18.00
N GLY A 555 25.74 -28.33 -18.98
CA GLY A 555 24.57 -29.18 -18.84
C GLY A 555 24.24 -29.91 -20.14
N GLU A 556 23.12 -30.64 -20.15
CA GLU A 556 22.63 -31.40 -21.29
C GLU A 556 21.12 -31.19 -21.51
N VAL A 557 20.68 -31.40 -22.76
CA VAL A 557 19.26 -31.39 -23.11
C VAL A 557 18.71 -32.81 -22.95
N LEU A 558 17.80 -32.95 -21.99
CA LEU A 558 17.19 -34.22 -21.58
C LEU A 558 16.05 -34.59 -22.51
N LEU A 559 15.17 -33.63 -22.82
CA LEU A 559 14.01 -33.80 -23.70
C LEU A 559 13.68 -32.49 -24.42
N THR A 560 13.12 -32.60 -25.62
CA THR A 560 12.32 -31.51 -26.23
C THR A 560 11.18 -32.11 -27.04
N CYS A 561 10.07 -31.39 -27.19
CA CYS A 561 9.04 -31.74 -28.17
C CYS A 561 8.36 -30.53 -28.78
N LEU A 562 8.36 -30.47 -30.10
CA LEU A 562 7.63 -29.49 -30.91
C LEU A 562 6.34 -30.12 -31.43
N LYS A 563 5.19 -29.47 -31.22
CA LYS A 563 3.85 -29.93 -31.63
C LYS A 563 3.06 -28.81 -32.31
N PHE A 564 2.31 -29.16 -33.35
CA PHE A 564 1.50 -28.23 -34.15
C PHE A 564 0.01 -28.58 -34.10
N PHE A 565 -0.87 -27.58 -34.17
CA PHE A 565 -2.32 -27.74 -34.06
C PHE A 565 -3.08 -27.03 -35.20
N ASP A 566 -4.25 -27.58 -35.59
CA ASP A 566 -5.13 -27.03 -36.63
C ASP A 566 -6.25 -26.11 -36.12
N THR A 567 -6.39 -26.02 -34.80
CA THR A 567 -7.18 -25.01 -34.10
C THR A 567 -6.24 -23.94 -33.57
N SER A 568 -6.50 -22.66 -33.83
CA SER A 568 -5.88 -21.60 -33.02
C SER A 568 -6.42 -21.75 -31.60
N ALA A 569 -5.64 -21.36 -30.61
CA ALA A 569 -6.24 -20.85 -29.39
C ALA A 569 -7.21 -19.70 -29.71
N VAL A 570 -8.07 -19.34 -28.77
CA VAL A 570 -8.74 -18.04 -28.90
C VAL A 570 -7.68 -16.96 -28.65
N LEU A 571 -7.64 -15.97 -29.53
CA LEU A 571 -7.20 -14.62 -29.20
C LEU A 571 -7.83 -14.21 -27.86
N LEU A 572 -7.13 -13.41 -27.02
CA LEU A 572 -7.65 -13.02 -25.70
C LEU A 572 -9.12 -12.57 -25.80
N THR A 573 -9.98 -13.19 -24.99
CA THR A 573 -11.44 -13.18 -25.20
C THR A 573 -12.03 -11.83 -24.84
N GLY A 574 -12.09 -10.95 -25.83
CA GLY A 574 -12.34 -9.53 -25.65
C GLY A 574 -11.36 -8.74 -26.52
N GLN A 575 -10.80 -7.68 -25.95
CA GLN A 575 -9.90 -6.75 -26.61
C GLN A 575 -8.49 -6.89 -26.02
N ASP A 576 -7.45 -7.04 -26.85
CA ASP A 576 -6.06 -7.14 -26.40
C ASP A 576 -5.15 -6.28 -27.28
N LEU A 577 -4.38 -5.42 -26.63
CA LEU A 577 -3.57 -4.36 -27.22
C LEU A 577 -2.08 -4.69 -27.10
N ILE A 578 -1.57 -5.41 -28.09
CA ILE A 578 -0.15 -5.73 -28.18
C ILE A 578 0.60 -4.56 -28.83
N ILE A 579 1.67 -4.07 -28.21
CA ILE A 579 2.58 -3.11 -28.87
C ILE A 579 3.47 -3.83 -29.89
N GLY A 580 3.71 -3.18 -31.02
CA GLY A 580 4.63 -3.65 -32.07
C GLY A 580 5.72 -2.62 -32.38
N ASP A 581 6.68 -3.02 -33.24
CA ASP A 581 7.87 -2.23 -33.58
C ASP A 581 7.54 -0.79 -34.00
N ALA A 582 7.89 0.18 -33.15
CA ALA A 582 7.90 1.59 -33.52
C ALA A 582 9.20 1.90 -34.27
N ASN A 583 9.13 2.70 -35.34
CA ASN A 583 10.22 2.81 -36.33
C ASN A 583 10.88 4.20 -36.37
N ASN A 584 10.54 5.10 -35.45
CA ASN A 584 10.87 6.53 -35.60
C ASN A 584 10.67 7.37 -34.32
N ILE A 585 11.70 8.13 -33.93
CA ILE A 585 11.62 9.26 -32.99
C ILE A 585 12.12 10.51 -33.69
N VAL A 586 11.37 11.62 -33.60
CA VAL A 586 11.74 12.90 -34.21
C VAL A 586 11.76 14.01 -33.16
N GLN A 587 12.81 14.83 -33.17
CA GLN A 587 12.75 16.11 -32.46
C GLN A 587 11.75 17.03 -33.19
N VAL A 588 10.82 17.60 -32.43
CA VAL A 588 9.73 18.45 -32.93
C VAL A 588 10.09 19.92 -32.75
N ASP A 589 10.55 20.32 -31.57
CA ASP A 589 10.98 21.69 -31.27
C ASP A 589 11.96 21.72 -30.07
N ARG A 590 12.21 22.90 -29.48
CA ARG A 590 12.96 23.06 -28.21
C ARG A 590 12.58 24.35 -27.46
N ASP A 591 12.80 24.39 -26.15
CA ASP A 591 13.04 25.67 -25.45
C ASP A 591 14.30 25.56 -24.57
N GLY A 592 15.16 26.58 -24.65
CA GLY A 592 16.48 26.56 -24.02
C GLY A 592 17.29 25.30 -24.36
N SER A 593 17.61 24.53 -23.31
CA SER A 593 18.29 23.24 -23.37
C SER A 593 17.35 22.03 -23.42
N ILE A 594 16.04 22.22 -23.24
CA ILE A 594 15.05 21.13 -23.32
C ILE A 594 14.66 20.93 -24.79
N ALA A 595 14.94 19.75 -25.31
CA ALA A 595 14.47 19.29 -26.62
C ALA A 595 13.16 18.51 -26.46
N SER A 596 12.19 18.74 -27.35
CA SER A 596 10.92 18.01 -27.35
C SER A 596 10.78 17.09 -28.54
N PHE A 597 10.22 15.90 -28.30
CA PHE A 597 10.19 14.79 -29.22
C PHE A 597 8.76 14.28 -29.45
N GLY A 598 8.59 13.62 -30.59
CA GLY A 598 7.49 12.69 -30.84
C GLY A 598 8.06 11.32 -31.18
N MET A 599 7.31 10.27 -30.86
CA MET A 599 7.67 8.87 -31.08
C MET A 599 6.52 8.21 -31.84
N GLU A 600 6.85 7.37 -32.82
CA GLU A 600 5.85 6.57 -33.53
C GLU A 600 5.23 5.53 -32.59
N SER A 601 3.97 5.17 -32.79
CA SER A 601 3.35 4.04 -32.10
C SER A 601 2.69 3.09 -33.09
N VAL A 602 3.04 1.81 -32.97
CA VAL A 602 2.42 0.69 -33.67
C VAL A 602 1.70 -0.15 -32.63
N ILE A 603 0.39 -0.31 -32.81
CA ILE A 603 -0.49 -0.90 -31.80
C ILE A 603 -1.37 -1.93 -32.50
N CYS A 604 -1.32 -3.17 -32.07
CA CYS A 604 -1.88 -4.32 -32.77
C CYS A 604 -2.97 -5.00 -31.95
N ASN A 605 -4.09 -5.33 -32.60
CA ASN A 605 -5.18 -6.05 -31.96
C ASN A 605 -4.88 -7.56 -31.97
N GLY A 606 -4.42 -8.07 -30.83
CA GLY A 606 -4.25 -9.50 -30.57
C GLY A 606 -5.50 -10.17 -29.98
N GLY A 607 -6.56 -9.41 -29.70
CA GLY A 607 -7.82 -9.88 -29.11
C GLY A 607 -8.87 -10.35 -30.12
N SER A 608 -9.90 -11.04 -29.61
CA SER A 608 -10.98 -11.59 -30.43
C SER A 608 -12.00 -10.56 -30.93
N ASP A 609 -12.09 -9.38 -30.30
CA ASP A 609 -12.99 -8.28 -30.63
C ASP A 609 -12.24 -7.01 -31.09
N PRO A 610 -12.88 -6.07 -31.81
CA PRO A 610 -12.21 -4.86 -32.29
C PRO A 610 -11.83 -3.87 -31.17
N LEU A 611 -10.55 -3.47 -31.07
CA LEU A 611 -10.06 -2.46 -30.12
C LEU A 611 -10.76 -1.10 -30.32
N HIS A 612 -11.40 -0.55 -29.30
CA HIS A 612 -12.07 0.74 -29.34
C HIS A 612 -11.12 1.92 -29.67
N TRP A 613 -11.58 2.86 -30.51
CA TRP A 613 -10.79 4.00 -31.02
C TRP A 613 -11.66 5.26 -31.23
N TYR A 614 -12.68 5.45 -30.38
CA TYR A 614 -13.65 6.52 -30.49
C TYR A 614 -13.05 7.87 -30.11
N ALA A 615 -13.06 8.83 -31.03
CA ALA A 615 -12.57 10.18 -30.75
C ALA A 615 -13.35 10.88 -29.63
N ASN A 616 -12.63 11.68 -28.84
CA ASN A 616 -13.19 12.63 -27.86
C ASN A 616 -14.40 13.39 -28.43
N PRO A 617 -15.53 13.51 -27.68
CA PRO A 617 -15.64 13.37 -26.23
C PRO A 617 -15.97 11.95 -25.71
N ASP A 618 -15.96 10.92 -26.57
CA ASP A 618 -16.08 9.52 -26.12
C ASP A 618 -14.72 9.08 -25.54
N PRO A 619 -14.65 8.53 -24.31
CA PRO A 619 -13.38 8.17 -23.67
C PRO A 619 -12.81 6.81 -24.13
N ARG A 620 -13.53 6.06 -24.97
CA ARG A 620 -13.15 4.69 -25.37
C ARG A 620 -12.15 4.71 -26.52
N HIS A 621 -10.93 5.09 -26.20
CA HIS A 621 -9.77 5.10 -27.09
C HIS A 621 -8.49 4.90 -26.26
N PRO A 622 -7.41 4.40 -26.88
CA PRO A 622 -6.13 4.28 -26.20
C PRO A 622 -5.54 5.65 -25.82
N MET A 623 -4.95 5.72 -24.63
CA MET A 623 -4.13 6.83 -24.14
C MET A 623 -2.66 6.38 -24.11
N MET A 624 -1.80 7.09 -24.85
CA MET A 624 -0.44 6.66 -25.17
C MET A 624 0.56 7.58 -24.50
N ILE A 625 1.53 7.04 -23.76
CA ILE A 625 2.68 7.80 -23.25
C ILE A 625 3.96 7.35 -23.93
N PHE A 626 4.91 8.28 -23.96
CA PHE A 626 6.23 8.09 -24.56
C PHE A 626 7.27 8.47 -23.54
N ASN A 627 8.12 7.52 -23.16
CA ASN A 627 9.18 7.70 -22.19
C ASN A 627 10.56 7.49 -22.83
N MET A 628 11.59 8.06 -22.23
CA MET A 628 12.96 7.79 -22.62
C MET A 628 13.84 7.65 -21.37
N PHE A 629 14.72 6.66 -21.41
CA PHE A 629 15.57 6.23 -20.31
C PHE A 629 17.04 6.23 -20.73
N ARG A 630 17.90 6.41 -19.74
CA ARG A 630 19.35 6.25 -19.85
C ARG A 630 19.78 5.11 -18.94
N VAL A 631 20.46 4.12 -19.52
CA VAL A 631 21.00 2.97 -18.80
C VAL A 631 22.50 3.19 -18.61
N ASP A 632 22.88 3.51 -17.37
CA ASP A 632 24.26 3.52 -16.92
C ASP A 632 24.64 2.11 -16.39
N SER A 633 25.93 1.84 -16.21
CA SER A 633 26.40 0.54 -15.70
C SER A 633 25.84 0.19 -14.30
N ASP A 634 25.57 1.21 -13.48
CA ASP A 634 25.06 1.08 -12.12
C ASP A 634 23.55 1.26 -12.01
N ARG A 635 22.87 2.00 -12.90
CA ARG A 635 21.43 2.38 -12.77
C ARG A 635 20.74 2.54 -14.12
N ILE A 636 19.45 2.18 -14.21
CA ILE A 636 18.53 2.74 -15.21
C ILE A 636 17.84 3.98 -14.62
N ILE A 637 17.83 5.09 -15.35
CA ILE A 637 17.14 6.32 -14.96
C ILE A 637 16.20 6.79 -16.07
N GLN A 638 15.04 7.33 -15.71
CA GLN A 638 14.18 8.01 -16.68
C GLN A 638 14.70 9.44 -16.90
N ILE A 639 14.89 9.81 -18.18
CA ILE A 639 15.39 11.13 -18.59
C ILE A 639 14.30 12.02 -19.22
N GLY A 640 13.15 11.44 -19.56
CA GLY A 640 11.96 12.19 -19.95
C GLY A 640 10.71 11.31 -20.05
N GLY A 641 9.55 11.97 -20.10
CA GLY A 641 8.25 11.34 -20.31
C GLY A 641 7.23 12.35 -20.82
N SER A 642 6.31 11.92 -21.70
CA SER A 642 5.23 12.77 -22.21
C SER A 642 4.01 12.81 -21.29
N TRP A 643 3.11 13.76 -21.53
CA TRP A 643 1.70 13.64 -21.17
C TRP A 643 1.04 12.51 -21.99
N ALA A 644 -0.18 12.11 -21.64
CA ALA A 644 -0.89 11.04 -22.32
C ALA A 644 -1.54 11.56 -23.62
N LYS A 645 -1.15 11.01 -24.76
CA LYS A 645 -1.73 11.30 -26.06
C LYS A 645 -2.98 10.44 -26.29
N HIS A 646 -4.12 11.05 -26.57
CA HIS A 646 -5.38 10.36 -26.80
C HIS A 646 -5.56 9.96 -28.28
N GLY A 647 -6.09 8.76 -28.52
CA GLY A 647 -6.47 8.28 -29.86
C GLY A 647 -7.69 9.00 -30.45
N TRP A 648 -7.80 9.03 -31.79
CA TRP A 648 -8.94 9.65 -32.49
C TRP A 648 -9.39 8.95 -33.79
N SER A 649 -8.55 8.09 -34.39
CA SER A 649 -8.88 7.33 -35.61
C SER A 649 -7.86 6.23 -35.84
N SER A 650 -8.31 4.99 -36.03
CA SER A 650 -7.42 3.87 -36.38
C SER A 650 -7.11 3.81 -37.88
N ALA A 651 -5.89 3.40 -38.24
CA ALA A 651 -5.39 3.29 -39.61
C ALA A 651 -5.79 1.99 -40.35
N GLN A 652 -6.12 0.90 -39.64
CA GLN A 652 -6.37 -0.43 -40.21
C GLN A 652 -5.19 -0.99 -41.04
N ALA A 653 -3.98 -0.91 -40.49
CA ALA A 653 -2.79 -1.54 -41.05
C ALA A 653 -2.68 -3.02 -40.62
N ASP A 654 -1.64 -3.70 -41.11
CA ASP A 654 -1.33 -5.12 -40.82
C ASP A 654 0.13 -5.20 -40.34
N ALA A 655 0.55 -4.26 -39.46
CA ALA A 655 1.96 -4.03 -39.17
C ALA A 655 2.62 -5.18 -38.39
N CYS A 656 1.91 -5.77 -37.41
CA CYS A 656 2.35 -6.99 -36.73
C CYS A 656 2.12 -8.28 -37.56
N GLY A 657 1.54 -8.19 -38.76
CA GLY A 657 1.34 -9.33 -39.65
C GLY A 657 0.31 -10.37 -39.18
N PHE A 658 -0.54 -10.05 -38.20
CA PHE A 658 -1.55 -10.96 -37.65
C PHE A 658 -2.69 -11.30 -38.64
N GLY A 659 -2.79 -10.61 -39.79
CA GLY A 659 -3.76 -10.90 -40.84
C GLY A 659 -5.02 -10.03 -40.76
N CYS A 660 -4.82 -8.71 -40.73
CA CYS A 660 -5.84 -7.68 -40.54
C CYS A 660 -7.21 -7.94 -41.19
N GLN A 661 -8.24 -8.03 -40.35
CA GLN A 661 -9.66 -8.00 -40.71
C GLN A 661 -10.25 -6.62 -40.39
N PRO A 662 -10.17 -5.63 -41.31
CA PRO A 662 -10.45 -4.23 -40.99
C PRO A 662 -11.91 -3.98 -40.59
N SER A 663 -12.11 -3.16 -39.55
CA SER A 663 -13.43 -2.67 -39.14
C SER A 663 -14.10 -1.91 -40.29
N PRO A 664 -15.43 -1.96 -40.42
CA PRO A 664 -16.18 -1.07 -41.31
C PRO A 664 -16.09 0.42 -40.92
N THR A 665 -15.46 0.76 -39.79
CA THR A 665 -15.23 2.13 -39.34
C THR A 665 -13.75 2.37 -39.01
N ASN A 666 -13.39 3.64 -38.77
CA ASN A 666 -12.10 4.03 -38.21
C ASN A 666 -12.17 4.32 -36.69
N GLN A 667 -13.28 3.95 -36.03
CA GLN A 667 -13.52 4.13 -34.60
C GLN A 667 -13.17 2.87 -33.79
N GLU A 668 -12.63 1.86 -34.45
CA GLU A 668 -12.21 0.57 -33.90
C GLU A 668 -10.99 0.08 -34.70
N THR A 669 -10.01 -0.60 -34.10
CA THR A 669 -8.99 -1.37 -34.82
C THR A 669 -9.48 -2.80 -35.01
N GLY A 670 -9.62 -3.23 -36.27
CA GLY A 670 -10.11 -4.57 -36.61
C GLY A 670 -9.28 -5.72 -36.03
N ILE A 671 -9.84 -6.93 -36.00
CA ILE A 671 -9.19 -8.13 -35.46
C ILE A 671 -7.93 -8.44 -36.28
N GLY A 672 -6.78 -8.62 -35.62
CA GLY A 672 -5.48 -8.79 -36.27
C GLY A 672 -4.97 -7.57 -37.05
N CYS A 673 -5.66 -6.42 -36.97
CA CYS A 673 -5.19 -5.17 -37.55
C CYS A 673 -4.33 -4.39 -36.55
N SER A 674 -3.60 -3.42 -37.07
CA SER A 674 -2.88 -2.43 -36.27
C SER A 674 -3.31 -1.01 -36.58
N ASP A 675 -3.10 -0.11 -35.62
CA ASP A 675 -2.96 1.31 -35.86
C ASP A 675 -1.47 1.70 -35.93
N THR A 676 -1.17 2.79 -36.61
CA THR A 676 0.19 3.29 -36.84
C THR A 676 0.20 4.82 -36.83
N TYR A 677 0.49 5.43 -35.67
CA TYR A 677 0.59 6.89 -35.57
C TYR A 677 2.04 7.35 -35.72
N GLY A 678 2.33 8.03 -36.83
CA GLY A 678 3.66 8.61 -37.07
C GLY A 678 4.06 9.69 -36.05
N ALA A 679 5.34 9.68 -35.67
CA ALA A 679 5.92 10.41 -34.54
C ALA A 679 5.44 11.87 -34.32
N SER A 680 5.46 12.73 -35.36
CA SER A 680 5.02 14.13 -35.24
C SER A 680 3.52 14.30 -34.94
N GLY A 681 2.70 13.28 -35.23
CA GLY A 681 1.27 13.26 -34.91
C GLY A 681 0.99 12.86 -33.45
N ASN A 682 1.87 12.06 -32.85
CA ASN A 682 1.83 11.73 -31.42
C ASN A 682 2.30 12.90 -30.53
N ALA A 683 3.14 13.81 -31.05
CA ALA A 683 3.55 15.03 -30.37
C ALA A 683 2.63 16.26 -30.62
N ALA A 684 1.37 16.02 -31.00
CA ALA A 684 0.39 17.06 -31.27
C ALA A 684 -0.37 17.44 -29.99
N GLN A 685 0.09 18.51 -29.33
CA GLN A 685 -0.41 19.08 -28.06
C GLN A 685 -1.95 19.11 -27.93
N ILE A 686 -2.68 19.48 -28.99
CA ILE A 686 -4.15 19.43 -29.08
C ILE A 686 -4.82 18.07 -28.73
N ASN A 687 -4.06 16.97 -28.69
CA ASN A 687 -4.52 15.62 -28.33
C ASN A 687 -3.90 15.09 -27.02
N MET A 688 -3.20 15.93 -26.25
CA MET A 688 -2.51 15.52 -25.01
C MET A 688 -3.37 15.83 -23.78
N GLY A 689 -3.33 14.94 -22.79
CA GLY A 689 -3.96 15.11 -21.49
C GLY A 689 -3.00 14.71 -20.35
N PRO A 690 -3.08 15.35 -19.17
CA PRO A 690 -2.21 15.01 -18.06
C PRO A 690 -2.53 13.60 -17.56
N ARG A 691 -1.50 12.78 -17.32
CA ARG A 691 -1.65 11.36 -16.91
C ARG A 691 -2.55 11.15 -15.69
N SER A 692 -2.65 12.15 -14.81
CA SER A 692 -3.49 12.15 -13.60
C SER A 692 -5.00 12.37 -13.84
N GLU A 693 -5.45 12.55 -15.08
CA GLU A 693 -6.88 12.52 -15.44
C GLU A 693 -7.33 11.13 -15.94
N ILE A 694 -6.40 10.16 -15.98
CA ILE A 694 -6.62 8.77 -16.39
C ILE A 694 -6.37 7.88 -15.17
N ASP A 695 -7.37 7.11 -14.79
CA ASP A 695 -7.17 5.95 -13.92
C ASP A 695 -6.44 4.85 -14.71
N PRO A 696 -5.25 4.39 -14.29
CA PRO A 696 -4.43 3.55 -15.14
C PRO A 696 -4.77 2.06 -15.08
N TRP A 697 -5.47 1.61 -14.03
CA TRP A 697 -5.90 0.22 -13.91
C TRP A 697 -7.14 -0.05 -14.76
N THR A 698 -8.10 0.87 -14.74
CA THR A 698 -9.39 0.76 -15.46
C THR A 698 -9.43 1.49 -16.80
N GLY A 699 -8.41 2.31 -17.11
CA GLY A 699 -8.41 3.25 -18.23
C GLY A 699 -9.44 4.38 -18.10
N SER A 700 -10.09 4.55 -16.93
CA SER A 700 -11.20 5.48 -16.77
C SER A 700 -10.76 6.94 -16.97
N PHE A 701 -11.46 7.64 -17.88
CA PHE A 701 -11.19 9.03 -18.25
C PHE A 701 -12.51 9.79 -18.48
N SER A 702 -12.55 11.06 -18.05
CA SER A 702 -13.70 11.95 -18.27
C SER A 702 -13.32 13.19 -19.08
N TRP A 703 -13.73 13.22 -20.35
CA TRP A 703 -13.60 14.42 -21.18
C TRP A 703 -14.32 15.64 -20.58
N SER A 704 -15.41 15.47 -19.84
CA SER A 704 -16.22 16.60 -19.38
C SER A 704 -15.58 17.31 -18.18
N GLY A 705 -14.68 18.25 -18.45
CA GLY A 705 -13.97 19.04 -17.43
C GLY A 705 -12.50 18.69 -17.30
N SER A 706 -11.97 17.77 -18.11
CA SER A 706 -10.54 17.52 -18.24
C SER A 706 -9.78 18.78 -18.66
N PHE A 707 -8.48 18.84 -18.38
CA PHE A 707 -7.58 19.88 -18.84
C PHE A 707 -7.57 19.93 -20.37
N MET A 708 -7.44 18.78 -21.04
CA MET A 708 -7.49 18.65 -22.51
C MET A 708 -8.80 19.21 -23.12
N SER A 709 -9.94 19.13 -22.42
CA SER A 709 -11.22 19.69 -22.91
C SER A 709 -11.30 21.21 -22.83
N GLN A 710 -10.40 21.83 -22.06
CA GLN A 710 -10.33 23.27 -21.79
C GLN A 710 -9.15 23.94 -22.49
N ASP A 711 -8.08 23.20 -22.74
CA ASP A 711 -6.90 23.74 -23.42
C ASP A 711 -7.16 23.98 -24.91
N THR A 712 -6.67 25.14 -25.36
CA THR A 712 -6.73 25.61 -26.74
C THR A 712 -5.44 26.34 -27.15
N GLY A 713 -4.39 26.22 -26.33
CA GLY A 713 -3.13 26.94 -26.46
C GLY A 713 -3.25 28.46 -26.25
N PRO A 714 -2.28 29.26 -26.72
CA PRO A 714 -1.12 28.86 -27.53
C PRO A 714 -0.04 28.17 -26.68
N TRP A 715 0.35 26.97 -27.09
CA TRP A 715 1.35 26.17 -26.37
C TRP A 715 2.80 26.67 -26.53
N ASN A 716 3.63 26.29 -25.56
CA ASN A 716 5.09 26.39 -25.61
C ASN A 716 5.73 25.21 -26.42
N PRO A 717 7.02 25.29 -26.82
CA PRO A 717 7.66 24.27 -27.64
C PRO A 717 7.78 22.86 -27.02
N THR A 718 7.83 22.77 -25.69
CA THR A 718 8.22 21.57 -24.92
C THR A 718 7.13 21.02 -24.01
N GLU A 719 6.17 21.82 -23.56
CA GLU A 719 5.07 21.35 -22.70
C GLU A 719 4.27 20.20 -23.35
N GLU A 720 3.76 19.29 -22.51
CA GLU A 720 3.02 18.06 -22.85
C GLU A 720 3.80 16.98 -23.64
N ARG A 721 4.79 17.36 -24.46
CA ARG A 721 5.60 16.42 -25.25
C ARG A 721 6.55 15.59 -24.39
N LEU A 722 7.08 14.50 -24.96
CA LEU A 722 8.30 13.88 -24.44
C LEU A 722 9.43 14.91 -24.50
N SER A 723 9.83 15.43 -23.35
CA SER A 723 10.81 16.50 -23.22
C SER A 723 12.00 16.05 -22.39
N ILE A 724 13.20 16.37 -22.88
CA ILE A 724 14.48 15.86 -22.36
C ILE A 724 15.51 17.00 -22.38
N GLU A 725 16.29 17.15 -21.32
CA GLU A 725 17.39 18.12 -21.26
C GLU A 725 18.60 17.67 -22.11
N ASP A 726 19.22 18.62 -22.82
CA ASP A 726 20.43 18.42 -23.64
C ASP A 726 21.57 17.72 -22.86
N VAL A 727 21.61 17.84 -21.52
CA VAL A 727 22.65 17.27 -20.65
C VAL A 727 22.53 15.76 -20.46
N ASP A 728 21.32 15.19 -20.56
CA ASP A 728 21.11 13.75 -20.43
C ASP A 728 21.34 13.01 -21.77
N LEU A 729 21.07 13.69 -22.89
CA LEU A 729 21.35 13.17 -24.23
C LEU A 729 22.82 13.28 -24.66
N ASP A 730 23.62 14.19 -24.06
CA ASP A 730 25.02 14.43 -24.46
C ASP A 730 25.97 13.26 -24.13
N PRO A 731 26.46 12.50 -25.13
CA PRO A 731 27.38 11.37 -24.88
C PRO A 731 28.77 11.80 -24.42
N SER A 732 29.06 13.11 -24.35
CA SER A 732 30.26 13.67 -23.73
C SER A 732 30.10 13.94 -22.23
N GLN A 733 28.86 14.06 -21.72
CA GLN A 733 28.58 14.04 -20.28
C GLN A 733 28.34 12.60 -19.79
N ASN A 734 27.65 11.79 -20.59
CA ASN A 734 27.22 10.44 -20.26
C ASN A 734 27.91 9.38 -21.15
N PRO A 735 29.25 9.21 -21.07
CA PRO A 735 29.98 8.28 -21.91
C PRO A 735 29.73 6.82 -21.50
N ALA A 736 29.48 5.97 -22.49
CA ALA A 736 29.17 4.54 -22.36
C ALA A 736 27.79 4.21 -21.73
N SER A 737 26.95 5.19 -21.45
CA SER A 737 25.51 4.96 -21.24
C SER A 737 24.85 4.43 -22.51
N GLN A 738 23.84 3.58 -22.34
CA GLN A 738 22.90 3.20 -23.39
C GLN A 738 21.62 4.04 -23.23
N PHE A 739 20.81 4.10 -24.29
CA PHE A 739 19.53 4.82 -24.30
C PHE A 739 18.42 3.88 -24.72
N VAL A 740 17.25 4.05 -24.12
CA VAL A 740 16.07 3.21 -24.35
C VAL A 740 14.86 4.11 -24.52
N ALA A 741 14.04 3.81 -25.52
CA ALA A 741 12.74 4.45 -25.74
C ALA A 741 11.62 3.47 -25.35
N GLU A 742 10.50 3.98 -24.85
CA GLU A 742 9.34 3.17 -24.47
C GLU A 742 8.05 3.81 -24.99
N VAL A 743 7.18 2.96 -25.56
CA VAL A 743 5.78 3.23 -25.86
C VAL A 743 4.94 2.41 -24.88
N TYR A 744 4.13 3.08 -24.06
CA TYR A 744 3.17 2.42 -23.18
C TYR A 744 1.78 3.03 -23.42
N VAL A 745 0.79 2.18 -23.60
CA VAL A 745 -0.58 2.53 -23.95
C VAL A 745 -1.55 1.93 -22.94
N ILE A 746 -2.50 2.73 -22.46
CA ILE A 746 -3.63 2.27 -21.66
C ILE A 746 -4.88 2.30 -22.54
N GLN A 747 -5.66 1.21 -22.56
CA GLN A 747 -6.92 1.10 -23.29
C GLN A 747 -8.02 0.63 -22.32
N PRO A 748 -9.19 1.30 -22.20
CA PRO A 748 -10.17 1.02 -21.13
C PRO A 748 -11.02 -0.25 -21.32
N ALA A 749 -10.53 -1.20 -22.10
CA ALA A 749 -11.15 -2.49 -22.42
C ALA A 749 -10.10 -3.55 -22.77
N ASP A 750 -8.84 -3.32 -22.38
CA ASP A 750 -7.70 -4.19 -22.62
C ASP A 750 -7.70 -5.34 -21.60
N GLU A 751 -7.74 -6.59 -22.06
CA GLU A 751 -7.85 -7.77 -21.20
C GLU A 751 -6.47 -8.25 -20.68
N ASP A 752 -5.35 -7.83 -21.30
CA ASP A 752 -3.99 -8.07 -20.82
C ASP A 752 -3.26 -6.73 -20.54
N PRO A 753 -3.10 -6.33 -19.25
CA PRO A 753 -2.46 -5.07 -18.91
C PRO A 753 -0.93 -5.07 -19.11
N PHE A 754 -0.32 -6.16 -19.59
CA PHE A 754 1.13 -6.30 -19.76
C PHE A 754 1.59 -6.31 -21.22
N SER A 755 0.73 -6.66 -22.20
CA SER A 755 1.07 -6.65 -23.63
C SER A 755 1.16 -5.23 -24.23
N ASN A 756 0.64 -4.24 -23.49
CA ASN A 756 0.40 -2.86 -23.92
C ASN A 756 1.57 -1.86 -23.68
N HIS A 757 2.73 -2.34 -23.26
CA HIS A 757 3.97 -1.56 -23.17
C HIS A 757 5.14 -2.28 -23.83
N ALA A 758 5.99 -1.50 -24.52
CA ALA A 758 7.22 -1.99 -25.12
C ALA A 758 8.35 -0.98 -25.03
N TRP A 759 9.58 -1.49 -24.96
CA TRP A 759 10.79 -0.68 -25.02
C TRP A 759 11.76 -1.19 -26.10
N GLU A 760 12.62 -0.31 -26.59
CA GLU A 760 13.72 -0.70 -27.47
C GLU A 760 15.02 0.11 -27.19
N PRO A 761 16.21 -0.47 -27.43
CA PRO A 761 17.47 0.26 -27.42
C PRO A 761 17.57 1.24 -28.60
N VAL A 762 17.77 2.52 -28.33
CA VAL A 762 17.91 3.59 -29.35
C VAL A 762 19.31 4.17 -29.37
N THR A 763 19.76 4.71 -30.52
CA THR A 763 21.06 5.42 -30.59
C THR A 763 20.87 6.93 -30.73
N VAL A 764 21.59 7.69 -29.89
CA VAL A 764 21.49 9.16 -29.82
C VAL A 764 22.66 9.80 -30.55
N SER A 765 22.38 10.75 -31.45
CA SER A 765 23.41 11.57 -32.08
C SER A 765 22.98 13.03 -32.23
N GLY A 766 23.92 13.96 -32.12
CA GLY A 766 23.64 15.40 -32.12
C GLY A 766 24.65 16.18 -31.30
N SER A 767 24.21 17.29 -30.71
CA SER A 767 24.99 18.08 -29.75
C SER A 767 24.07 19.08 -29.01
N PRO A 768 24.35 19.45 -27.75
CA PRO A 768 23.58 20.45 -27.01
C PRO A 768 23.34 21.76 -27.79
N GLY A 769 22.12 22.28 -27.73
CA GLY A 769 21.66 23.43 -28.52
C GLY A 769 21.49 23.19 -30.02
N GLY A 770 21.78 21.98 -30.51
CA GLY A 770 21.55 21.52 -31.89
C GLY A 770 20.43 20.48 -31.98
N THR A 771 20.13 20.00 -33.18
CA THR A 771 19.15 18.92 -33.37
C THR A 771 19.71 17.60 -32.86
N TRP A 772 18.88 16.83 -32.16
CA TRP A 772 19.11 15.44 -31.83
C TRP A 772 18.41 14.53 -32.83
N GLU A 773 19.15 13.59 -33.39
CA GLU A 773 18.63 12.48 -34.20
C GLU A 773 18.67 11.22 -33.33
N ILE A 774 17.53 10.53 -33.23
CA ILE A 774 17.35 9.32 -32.42
C ILE A 774 17.05 8.16 -33.37
N ASP A 775 17.93 7.17 -33.42
CA ASP A 775 17.76 5.97 -34.23
C ASP A 775 16.91 4.94 -33.46
N MET A 776 15.67 4.75 -33.90
CA MET A 776 14.68 3.80 -33.39
C MET A 776 14.43 2.76 -34.50
N SER A 777 15.34 1.80 -34.57
CA SER A 777 15.38 0.75 -35.59
C SER A 777 15.83 -0.60 -35.03
N ALA A 778 15.66 -0.78 -33.71
CA ALA A 778 15.77 -2.08 -33.07
C ALA A 778 14.46 -2.88 -33.25
N VAL A 779 14.30 -3.95 -32.47
CA VAL A 779 13.03 -4.68 -32.33
C VAL A 779 12.50 -4.35 -30.94
N ALA A 780 11.21 -4.06 -30.83
CA ALA A 780 10.57 -3.73 -29.56
C ALA A 780 10.44 -4.97 -28.67
N THR A 781 10.63 -4.80 -27.37
CA THR A 781 10.49 -5.85 -26.36
C THR A 781 9.29 -5.52 -25.47
N ASN A 782 8.26 -6.38 -25.51
CA ASN A 782 7.07 -6.27 -24.65
C ASN A 782 7.39 -6.85 -23.27
N SER A 783 8.09 -6.05 -22.46
CA SER A 783 8.46 -6.38 -21.07
C SER A 783 8.68 -5.10 -20.26
N PRO A 784 8.82 -5.17 -18.92
CA PRO A 784 9.12 -3.99 -18.11
C PRO A 784 10.46 -3.38 -18.52
N VAL A 785 10.49 -2.05 -18.72
CA VAL A 785 11.68 -1.32 -19.20
C VAL A 785 12.94 -1.47 -18.33
N GLN A 786 12.80 -1.98 -17.09
CA GLN A 786 13.92 -2.35 -16.24
C GLN A 786 14.70 -3.59 -16.74
N GLU A 787 14.16 -4.44 -17.61
CA GLU A 787 14.93 -5.53 -18.25
C GLU A 787 16.11 -4.98 -19.06
N ALA A 788 16.01 -3.74 -19.56
CA ALA A 788 17.11 -3.06 -20.21
C ALA A 788 18.29 -2.72 -19.28
N TRP A 789 18.19 -2.96 -17.96
CA TRP A 789 19.23 -2.71 -16.95
C TRP A 789 19.94 -4.02 -16.57
N PRO A 790 21.08 -4.37 -17.20
CA PRO A 790 21.59 -5.74 -17.18
C PRO A 790 22.02 -6.19 -15.78
N ASN A 791 21.69 -7.44 -15.42
CA ASN A 791 21.95 -8.03 -14.10
C ASN A 791 21.25 -7.27 -12.95
N SER A 792 19.99 -6.88 -13.14
CA SER A 792 19.10 -6.45 -12.06
C SER A 792 18.08 -7.54 -11.74
N GLU A 793 17.69 -7.64 -10.47
CA GLU A 793 16.65 -8.56 -9.98
C GLU A 793 15.32 -7.79 -9.97
N ILE A 794 14.35 -8.21 -10.78
CA ILE A 794 13.08 -7.49 -11.01
C ILE A 794 11.93 -8.27 -10.36
N VAL A 795 11.20 -7.62 -9.47
CA VAL A 795 10.05 -8.19 -8.76
C VAL A 795 8.78 -7.41 -9.11
N THR A 796 7.76 -8.11 -9.58
CA THR A 796 6.40 -7.55 -9.75
C THR A 796 5.76 -7.37 -8.38
N VAL A 797 5.21 -6.18 -8.12
CA VAL A 797 4.55 -5.80 -6.87
C VAL A 797 3.11 -5.44 -7.20
N SER A 798 2.13 -5.98 -6.47
CA SER A 798 0.70 -5.76 -6.74
C SER A 798 -0.14 -6.04 -5.50
N PRO A 799 -1.36 -5.47 -5.39
CA PRO A 799 -2.34 -5.86 -4.38
C PRO A 799 -2.67 -7.36 -4.41
N SER A 800 -2.69 -7.98 -3.23
CA SER A 800 -2.97 -9.40 -3.10
C SER A 800 -4.43 -9.74 -3.40
N GLY A 801 -4.65 -10.77 -4.22
CA GLY A 801 -5.98 -11.35 -4.48
C GLY A 801 -6.94 -10.54 -5.38
N THR A 802 -6.59 -9.30 -5.74
CA THR A 802 -7.46 -8.42 -6.54
C THR A 802 -6.82 -7.87 -7.82
N GLY A 803 -5.48 -7.80 -7.87
CA GLY A 803 -4.75 -7.33 -9.04
C GLY A 803 -4.86 -5.83 -9.34
N ASP A 804 -5.34 -5.02 -8.39
CA ASP A 804 -5.66 -3.58 -8.53
C ASP A 804 -4.43 -2.67 -8.80
N GLY A 805 -3.81 -2.88 -9.96
CA GLY A 805 -2.61 -2.21 -10.46
C GLY A 805 -1.29 -2.89 -10.08
N HIS A 806 -0.30 -2.74 -10.95
CA HIS A 806 1.02 -3.35 -10.86
C HIS A 806 2.14 -2.30 -10.81
N LEU A 807 3.22 -2.66 -10.12
CA LEU A 807 4.52 -1.98 -10.15
C LEU A 807 5.62 -3.03 -10.38
N PHE A 808 6.79 -2.57 -10.81
CA PHE A 808 7.99 -3.38 -10.89
C PHE A 808 9.09 -2.73 -10.04
N LEU A 809 9.62 -3.47 -9.07
CA LEU A 809 10.78 -3.08 -8.29
C LEU A 809 12.00 -3.85 -8.78
N ALA A 810 12.88 -3.16 -9.51
CA ALA A 810 14.17 -3.69 -9.90
C ALA A 810 15.24 -3.30 -8.88
N SER A 811 16.11 -4.22 -8.50
CA SER A 811 17.21 -4.00 -7.55
C SER A 811 18.55 -4.48 -8.08
N LYS A 812 19.64 -3.88 -7.59
CA LYS A 812 21.02 -4.27 -7.90
C LYS A 812 21.93 -3.95 -6.73
N VAL A 813 22.76 -4.92 -6.34
CA VAL A 813 23.75 -4.75 -5.26
C VAL A 813 25.15 -5.05 -5.79
N THR A 814 26.10 -4.14 -5.55
CA THR A 814 27.48 -4.23 -6.04
C THR A 814 28.47 -4.13 -4.88
N GLU A 815 29.34 -5.13 -4.71
CA GLU A 815 30.46 -5.05 -3.76
C GLU A 815 31.50 -4.04 -4.24
N LEU A 816 31.83 -3.08 -3.38
CA LEU A 816 32.87 -2.08 -3.61
C LEU A 816 34.20 -2.52 -2.99
N SER A 817 35.32 -2.19 -3.66
CA SER A 817 36.69 -2.62 -3.32
C SER A 817 37.22 -2.28 -1.91
N ASN A 818 36.45 -1.56 -1.10
CA ASN A 818 36.71 -1.21 0.29
C ASN A 818 35.96 -2.10 1.31
N GLY A 819 35.15 -3.08 0.87
CA GLY A 819 34.33 -3.91 1.75
C GLY A 819 33.04 -3.22 2.20
N THR A 820 32.38 -2.51 1.28
CA THR A 820 31.03 -1.94 1.45
C THR A 820 30.21 -2.23 0.19
N TRP A 821 28.89 -2.23 0.27
CA TRP A 821 28.01 -2.60 -0.83
C TRP A 821 27.18 -1.39 -1.28
N GLN A 822 27.19 -1.11 -2.58
CA GLN A 822 26.29 -0.14 -3.22
C GLN A 822 24.97 -0.84 -3.52
N TYR A 823 23.88 -0.27 -3.01
CA TYR A 823 22.52 -0.72 -3.29
C TYR A 823 21.87 0.33 -4.21
N GLU A 824 21.24 -0.14 -5.28
CA GLU A 824 20.45 0.66 -6.21
C GLU A 824 19.10 -0.03 -6.44
N TYR A 825 18.04 0.76 -6.43
CA TYR A 825 16.67 0.35 -6.72
C TYR A 825 16.08 1.26 -7.80
N ALA A 826 15.27 0.69 -8.67
CA ALA A 826 14.45 1.39 -9.64
C ALA A 826 13.02 0.88 -9.48
N LEU A 827 12.10 1.74 -9.03
CA LEU A 827 10.70 1.42 -8.87
C LEU A 827 9.90 2.07 -10.01
N TYR A 828 9.29 1.23 -10.85
CA TYR A 828 8.45 1.64 -11.97
C TYR A 828 6.99 1.36 -11.62
N ASN A 829 6.12 2.36 -11.71
CA ASN A 829 4.68 2.17 -11.56
C ASN A 829 4.09 1.92 -12.96
N LEU A 830 3.62 0.70 -13.24
CA LEU A 830 2.94 0.39 -14.50
C LEU A 830 1.54 1.00 -14.46
N ASN A 831 0.67 0.51 -13.58
CA ASN A 831 -0.74 0.90 -13.52
C ASN A 831 -1.35 0.90 -12.11
N PHE A 832 -0.55 1.08 -11.05
CA PHE A 832 -1.04 1.29 -9.70
C PHE A 832 -1.60 2.72 -9.52
N GLY A 833 -2.94 2.84 -9.53
CA GLY A 833 -3.66 4.12 -9.59
C GLY A 833 -3.44 5.04 -8.39
N ALA A 834 -3.31 4.49 -7.17
CA ALA A 834 -3.07 5.29 -5.96
C ALA A 834 -1.65 5.92 -5.91
N GLY A 835 -0.72 5.42 -6.74
CA GLY A 835 0.68 5.85 -6.76
C GLY A 835 1.43 5.55 -5.45
N ILE A 836 2.76 5.72 -5.45
CA ILE A 836 3.59 5.51 -4.25
C ILE A 836 4.07 6.87 -3.71
N GLY A 837 3.85 7.07 -2.41
CA GLY A 837 4.27 8.26 -1.64
C GLY A 837 5.51 8.03 -0.76
N GLY A 838 5.79 6.77 -0.40
CA GLY A 838 6.95 6.38 0.42
C GLY A 838 7.56 5.03 0.04
N PHE A 839 8.86 4.86 0.27
CA PHE A 839 9.62 3.63 0.08
C PHE A 839 10.49 3.38 1.31
N GLU A 840 10.30 2.23 1.97
CA GLU A 840 10.92 1.91 3.26
C GLU A 840 11.63 0.56 3.27
N ILE A 841 12.79 0.51 3.93
CA ILE A 841 13.66 -0.65 4.07
C ILE A 841 13.99 -0.85 5.55
N SER A 842 13.69 -2.03 6.08
CA SER A 842 14.15 -2.45 7.42
C SER A 842 15.63 -2.80 7.42
N VAL A 843 16.37 -2.35 8.43
CA VAL A 843 17.83 -2.50 8.55
C VAL A 843 18.27 -2.62 10.01
N ASP A 844 19.27 -3.45 10.30
CA ASP A 844 19.87 -3.52 11.63
C ASP A 844 20.48 -2.15 12.05
N PRO A 845 20.26 -1.67 13.30
CA PRO A 845 20.78 -0.37 13.74
C PRO A 845 22.30 -0.21 13.66
N GLY A 846 23.07 -1.32 13.67
CA GLY A 846 24.52 -1.35 13.54
C GLY A 846 25.05 -1.20 12.11
N VAL A 847 24.19 -1.23 11.09
CA VAL A 847 24.60 -0.99 9.70
C VAL A 847 24.94 0.49 9.51
N GLU A 848 26.14 0.80 9.04
CA GLU A 848 26.50 2.15 8.61
C GLU A 848 25.96 2.39 7.19
N ILE A 849 25.16 3.45 7.03
CA ILE A 849 24.55 3.83 5.75
C ILE A 849 25.12 5.18 5.33
N THR A 850 25.57 5.27 4.09
CA THR A 850 26.26 6.44 3.54
C THR A 850 25.78 6.76 2.13
N SER A 851 25.98 8.02 1.72
CA SER A 851 25.66 8.52 0.38
C SER A 851 24.23 8.17 -0.11
N PRO A 852 23.16 8.42 0.66
CA PRO A 852 21.79 8.22 0.18
C PRO A 852 21.53 9.07 -1.07
N ARG A 853 20.81 8.49 -2.03
CA ARG A 853 20.47 9.04 -3.35
C ARG A 853 18.97 8.89 -3.57
N PHE A 854 18.41 9.84 -4.30
CA PHE A 854 17.10 9.78 -4.91
C PHE A 854 17.21 10.37 -6.32
N HIS A 855 16.49 9.82 -7.29
CA HIS A 855 16.29 10.43 -8.60
C HIS A 855 14.85 10.24 -9.06
N ALA A 856 14.29 11.30 -9.62
CA ALA A 856 13.04 11.30 -10.37
C ALA A 856 13.26 12.15 -11.63
N PRO A 857 12.64 11.81 -12.77
CA PRO A 857 12.65 12.68 -13.94
C PRO A 857 11.98 14.02 -13.63
N PHE A 858 12.46 15.09 -14.27
CA PHE A 858 11.77 16.37 -14.23
C PHE A 858 10.43 16.25 -14.96
N THR A 859 9.35 16.73 -14.34
CA THR A 859 8.03 16.78 -14.98
C THR A 859 7.53 18.22 -15.00
N ASP A 860 7.38 18.78 -16.20
CA ASP A 860 6.73 20.08 -16.38
C ASP A 860 5.21 19.87 -16.20
N SER A 861 4.75 20.07 -14.97
CA SER A 861 3.40 19.73 -14.54
C SER A 861 2.85 20.79 -13.58
N PRO A 862 1.63 21.33 -13.81
CA PRO A 862 0.97 22.18 -12.83
C PRO A 862 0.31 21.37 -11.69
N PHE A 863 0.29 20.03 -11.80
CA PHE A 863 -0.45 19.13 -10.91
C PHE A 863 0.40 18.49 -9.82
N TYR A 864 1.72 18.42 -9.99
CA TYR A 864 2.67 17.80 -9.06
C TYR A 864 4.02 18.52 -9.12
N SER A 865 4.74 18.54 -7.99
CA SER A 865 6.08 19.11 -7.94
C SER A 865 7.12 18.12 -8.47
N SER A 866 8.31 18.62 -8.85
CA SER A 866 9.52 17.79 -9.04
C SER A 866 10.46 17.85 -7.82
N THR A 867 9.94 18.11 -6.62
CA THR A 867 10.71 18.10 -5.36
C THR A 867 11.29 16.70 -5.11
N PRO A 868 12.61 16.53 -4.88
CA PRO A 868 13.19 15.26 -4.47
C PRO A 868 12.58 14.72 -3.17
N TRP A 869 12.42 13.41 -3.05
CA TRP A 869 11.93 12.78 -1.83
C TRP A 869 12.93 12.98 -0.68
N GLU A 870 12.43 13.19 0.53
CA GLU A 870 13.27 13.31 1.73
C GLU A 870 13.75 11.92 2.17
N PHE A 871 15.05 11.78 2.41
CA PHE A 871 15.63 10.57 2.99
C PHE A 871 15.70 10.69 4.53
N ILE A 872 15.07 9.74 5.20
CA ILE A 872 14.97 9.63 6.65
C ILE A 872 15.62 8.31 7.09
N ARG A 873 16.41 8.35 8.16
CA ARG A 873 16.86 7.14 8.87
C ARG A 873 16.35 7.18 10.30
N SER A 874 15.57 6.16 10.68
CA SER A 874 14.93 6.04 12.00
C SER A 874 15.35 4.73 12.65
N GLY A 875 16.52 4.70 13.29
CA GLY A 875 17.04 3.52 14.01
C GLY A 875 17.18 2.27 13.15
N THR A 876 16.10 1.48 13.14
CA THR A 876 15.87 0.23 12.39
C THR A 876 15.37 0.41 10.95
N THR A 877 15.06 1.63 10.49
CA THR A 877 14.50 1.83 9.13
C THR A 877 15.18 2.93 8.31
N LEU A 878 15.17 2.76 6.98
CA LEU A 878 15.55 3.73 5.96
C LEU A 878 14.32 4.03 5.10
N ARG A 879 13.92 5.30 5.02
CA ARG A 879 12.71 5.70 4.29
C ARG A 879 13.02 6.85 3.34
N TRP A 880 12.48 6.78 2.13
CA TRP A 880 12.33 7.93 1.24
C TRP A 880 10.86 8.27 1.15
N GLN A 881 10.47 9.55 1.23
CA GLN A 881 9.06 9.93 1.10
C GLN A 881 8.85 11.30 0.44
N THR A 882 7.66 11.48 -0.12
CA THR A 882 7.16 12.75 -0.65
C THR A 882 6.23 13.44 0.37
N LEU A 883 5.64 14.59 0.01
CA LEU A 883 4.62 15.22 0.86
C LEU A 883 3.27 14.46 0.78
N PRO A 884 2.52 14.28 1.88
CA PRO A 884 1.22 13.62 1.88
C PRO A 884 0.21 14.22 0.88
N GLU A 885 -0.82 13.46 0.50
CA GLU A 885 -1.89 13.86 -0.44
C GLU A 885 -2.46 15.27 -0.13
N SER A 886 -2.61 15.60 1.15
CA SER A 886 -3.14 16.89 1.63
C SER A 886 -2.35 18.13 1.19
N PHE A 887 -1.11 17.97 0.70
CA PHE A 887 -0.29 19.04 0.12
C PHE A 887 -0.53 19.26 -1.39
N GLY A 888 -1.38 18.44 -2.03
CA GLY A 888 -1.80 18.54 -3.42
C GLY A 888 -0.61 18.62 -4.38
N SER A 889 -0.60 19.63 -5.26
CA SER A 889 0.45 19.81 -6.26
C SER A 889 1.84 20.18 -5.72
N SER A 890 2.01 20.27 -4.40
CA SER A 890 3.35 20.34 -3.78
C SER A 890 4.00 18.96 -3.63
N ALA A 891 3.21 17.89 -3.65
CA ALA A 891 3.69 16.51 -3.60
C ALA A 891 4.28 16.06 -4.95
N ASN A 892 5.14 15.05 -4.91
CA ASN A 892 5.79 14.42 -6.06
C ASN A 892 5.66 12.88 -5.97
N PRO A 893 4.46 12.29 -6.11
CA PRO A 893 4.25 10.86 -6.00
C PRO A 893 4.62 10.09 -7.27
N LEU A 894 5.03 8.84 -7.09
CA LEU A 894 5.32 7.90 -8.18
C LEU A 894 4.01 7.42 -8.80
N ARG A 895 3.59 8.13 -9.85
CA ARG A 895 2.40 7.83 -10.66
C ARG A 895 2.74 6.91 -11.82
N TRP A 896 1.72 6.39 -12.49
CA TRP A 896 1.85 5.46 -13.60
C TRP A 896 2.71 5.96 -14.77
N GLY A 897 3.47 5.04 -15.36
CA GLY A 897 4.43 5.27 -16.44
C GLY A 897 5.66 6.10 -16.02
N TRP A 898 5.94 6.23 -14.73
CA TRP A 898 7.14 6.90 -14.21
C TRP A 898 8.01 5.93 -13.40
N LEU A 899 9.33 6.11 -13.48
CA LEU A 899 10.35 5.33 -12.76
C LEU A 899 11.16 6.25 -11.85
N TYR A 900 11.20 5.95 -10.55
CA TYR A 900 12.07 6.63 -9.57
C TYR A 900 13.19 5.70 -9.10
N ASN A 901 14.32 6.29 -8.71
CA ASN A 901 15.47 5.56 -8.18
C ASN A 901 15.77 5.92 -6.73
N PHE A 902 16.17 4.90 -5.97
CA PHE A 902 16.63 4.99 -4.60
C PHE A 902 17.97 4.28 -4.48
N GLY A 903 18.92 4.80 -3.71
CA GLY A 903 20.22 4.14 -3.59
C GLY A 903 21.09 4.65 -2.46
N PHE A 904 22.02 3.82 -2.01
CA PHE A 904 22.94 4.14 -0.90
C PHE A 904 24.19 3.26 -0.95
N VAL A 905 25.06 3.37 0.05
CA VAL A 905 26.19 2.46 0.29
C VAL A 905 26.16 2.03 1.76
N ALA A 906 26.16 0.72 2.02
CA ALA A 906 26.13 0.13 3.36
C ALA A 906 27.41 -0.64 3.71
N ASN A 907 27.72 -0.78 4.99
CA ASN A 907 28.84 -1.60 5.47
C ASN A 907 28.53 -3.10 5.66
N GLN A 908 27.35 -3.58 5.20
CA GLN A 908 26.97 -4.99 5.21
C GLN A 908 26.61 -5.50 3.82
N ALA A 909 26.88 -6.80 3.62
CA ALA A 909 26.49 -7.57 2.44
C ALA A 909 24.96 -7.75 2.37
N PRO A 910 24.40 -7.97 1.17
CA PRO A 910 22.96 -8.13 1.01
C PRO A 910 22.42 -9.41 1.65
N THR A 911 21.16 -9.34 2.07
CA THR A 911 20.27 -10.44 2.36
C THR A 911 18.96 -10.25 1.60
N SER A 912 18.24 -11.35 1.33
CA SER A 912 16.85 -11.27 0.94
C SER A 912 16.03 -10.70 2.11
N SER A 913 15.36 -9.58 1.90
CA SER A 913 14.66 -8.79 2.92
C SER A 913 13.38 -8.18 2.34
N THR A 914 12.32 -8.09 3.14
CA THR A 914 11.10 -7.36 2.76
C THR A 914 11.34 -5.85 2.79
N VAL A 915 10.81 -5.15 1.78
CA VAL A 915 10.73 -3.68 1.70
C VAL A 915 9.29 -3.27 1.45
N THR A 916 8.91 -2.09 1.94
CA THR A 916 7.53 -1.62 1.94
C THR A 916 7.37 -0.40 1.04
N LEU A 917 6.34 -0.40 0.21
CA LEU A 917 5.88 0.75 -0.57
C LEU A 917 4.64 1.32 0.11
N GLU A 918 4.58 2.63 0.31
CA GLU A 918 3.43 3.33 0.90
C GLU A 918 2.63 4.04 -0.19
N SER A 919 1.31 3.79 -0.27
CA SER A 919 0.42 4.43 -1.23
C SER A 919 0.31 5.95 -1.00
N HIS A 920 0.29 6.75 -2.07
CA HIS A 920 0.19 8.22 -1.93
C HIS A 920 -1.24 8.69 -1.71
N LEU A 921 -2.17 8.20 -2.53
CA LEU A 921 -3.59 8.45 -2.41
C LEU A 921 -4.25 7.40 -1.49
N SER A 922 -5.39 7.76 -0.89
CA SER A 922 -6.23 6.81 -0.16
C SER A 922 -6.55 5.56 -1.01
N SER A 923 -6.30 4.38 -0.45
CA SER A 923 -6.37 3.08 -1.14
C SER A 923 -6.75 1.98 -0.14
N PRO A 924 -7.47 0.91 -0.54
CA PRO A 924 -7.62 -0.31 0.26
C PRO A 924 -6.28 -0.99 0.58
N TYR A 925 -5.23 -0.66 -0.18
CA TYR A 925 -3.86 -1.13 -0.01
C TYR A 925 -2.98 0.06 0.42
N PRO A 926 -2.98 0.47 1.70
CA PRO A 926 -2.17 1.59 2.18
C PRO A 926 -0.67 1.30 2.07
N THR A 927 -0.29 0.02 2.12
CA THR A 927 1.07 -0.45 1.85
C THR A 927 1.06 -1.65 0.89
N LEU A 928 2.14 -1.80 0.14
CA LEU A 928 2.49 -2.98 -0.65
C LEU A 928 3.87 -3.47 -0.21
N GLU A 929 4.15 -4.77 -0.35
CA GLU A 929 5.44 -5.36 0.05
C GLU A 929 6.14 -6.06 -1.11
N ALA A 930 7.47 -6.04 -1.09
CA ALA A 930 8.33 -6.75 -2.05
C ALA A 930 9.53 -7.37 -1.33
N THR A 931 10.00 -8.53 -1.77
CA THR A 931 11.23 -9.14 -1.27
C THR A 931 12.38 -8.84 -2.24
N VAL A 932 13.46 -8.24 -1.76
CA VAL A 932 14.62 -7.82 -2.58
C VAL A 932 15.94 -7.93 -1.81
N GLN A 933 17.08 -7.75 -2.49
CA GLN A 933 18.39 -7.69 -1.84
C GLN A 933 18.60 -6.35 -1.13
N ALA A 934 18.44 -6.34 0.19
CA ALA A 934 18.72 -5.18 1.04
C ALA A 934 19.79 -5.53 2.10
N PRO A 935 20.29 -4.59 2.91
CA PRO A 935 21.09 -4.94 4.09
C PRO A 935 20.31 -5.85 5.06
N PRO A 936 20.99 -6.51 6.01
CA PRO A 936 20.32 -7.31 7.01
C PRO A 936 19.30 -6.49 7.80
N PRO A 937 18.06 -6.98 7.99
CA PRO A 937 17.10 -6.37 8.91
C PRO A 937 17.59 -6.55 10.36
N PRO A 938 16.95 -5.89 11.35
CA PRO A 938 17.22 -6.18 12.75
C PRO A 938 17.02 -7.68 13.05
N PRO A 939 17.84 -8.30 13.92
CA PRO A 939 17.59 -9.66 14.37
C PRO A 939 16.18 -9.79 14.93
N ALA A 940 15.47 -10.86 14.56
CA ALA A 940 14.18 -11.18 15.17
C ALA A 940 14.35 -11.26 16.70
N ALA A 941 13.49 -10.54 17.43
CA ALA A 941 13.62 -10.49 18.88
C ALA A 941 13.44 -11.90 19.49
N PRO A 942 14.26 -12.25 20.49
CA PRO A 942 14.31 -13.62 21.02
C PRO A 942 13.00 -14.01 21.70
N GLN A 943 12.43 -15.15 21.29
CA GLN A 943 11.16 -15.64 21.83
C GLN A 943 11.32 -16.45 23.11
N PHE A 944 10.33 -16.36 23.99
CA PHE A 944 10.22 -17.13 25.23
C PHE A 944 8.77 -17.38 25.65
N LYS A 945 8.60 -18.05 26.80
CA LYS A 945 7.34 -18.21 27.52
C LYS A 945 7.50 -17.64 28.92
N ARG A 946 6.66 -16.69 29.32
CA ARG A 946 6.78 -16.01 30.62
C ARG A 946 6.44 -16.99 31.76
N GLY A 947 7.35 -17.13 32.71
CA GLY A 947 7.31 -18.09 33.81
C GLY A 947 8.19 -19.33 33.65
N LEU A 948 8.59 -19.73 32.42
CA LEU A 948 9.53 -20.85 32.23
C LEU A 948 10.97 -20.39 32.51
N CYS A 949 11.32 -20.41 33.80
CA CYS A 949 12.68 -20.14 34.28
C CYS A 949 13.68 -21.23 33.90
N ASN A 950 13.21 -22.48 33.76
CA ASN A 950 14.05 -23.65 33.61
C ASN A 950 13.80 -24.36 32.25
N PRO A 951 14.81 -25.04 31.67
CA PRO A 951 14.70 -25.65 30.34
C PRO A 951 14.21 -27.11 30.40
N ASP A 952 13.00 -27.34 30.90
CA ASP A 952 12.32 -28.65 30.85
C ASP A 952 10.88 -28.63 30.26
N SER A 953 10.59 -27.57 29.49
CA SER A 953 9.40 -27.40 28.65
C SER A 953 8.05 -27.30 29.38
N GLN A 954 8.01 -27.17 30.72
CA GLN A 954 6.77 -27.13 31.51
C GLN A 954 6.85 -26.08 32.63
N LEU A 955 5.87 -25.18 32.72
CA LEU A 955 5.73 -24.32 33.90
C LEU A 955 5.22 -25.14 35.10
N ASP A 956 6.10 -25.39 36.08
CA ASP A 956 5.74 -26.10 37.31
C ASP A 956 6.49 -25.55 38.55
N LEU A 957 6.46 -26.27 39.68
CA LEU A 957 7.15 -25.85 40.90
C LEU A 957 8.69 -25.78 40.73
N SER A 958 9.26 -26.46 39.74
CA SER A 958 10.70 -26.48 39.45
C SER A 958 11.22 -25.13 38.94
N ASP A 959 10.44 -24.37 38.17
CA ASP A 959 10.79 -23.01 37.74
C ASP A 959 10.95 -22.07 38.94
N VAL A 960 9.97 -22.09 39.84
CA VAL A 960 10.01 -21.31 41.09
C VAL A 960 11.21 -21.71 41.94
N LEU A 961 11.59 -22.99 41.97
CA LEU A 961 12.78 -23.46 42.68
C LEU A 961 14.07 -23.05 41.97
N PHE A 962 14.10 -23.02 40.64
CA PHE A 962 15.26 -22.58 39.84
C PHE A 962 15.53 -21.08 40.02
N LEU A 963 14.47 -20.27 39.92
CA LEU A 963 14.44 -18.83 40.21
C LEU A 963 15.01 -18.51 41.61
N LEU A 964 14.50 -19.19 42.64
CA LEU A 964 14.93 -18.99 44.03
C LEU A 964 16.36 -19.48 44.28
N ASP A 965 16.82 -20.54 43.60
CA ASP A 965 18.21 -21.01 43.70
C ASP A 965 19.18 -20.02 43.00
N TYR A 966 18.80 -19.48 41.84
CA TYR A 966 19.52 -18.39 41.16
C TYR A 966 19.68 -17.16 42.07
N GLN A 967 18.58 -16.63 42.63
CA GLN A 967 18.62 -15.45 43.50
C GLN A 967 19.36 -15.67 44.84
N PHE A 968 19.08 -16.78 45.54
CA PHE A 968 19.49 -16.93 46.95
C PHE A 968 20.58 -17.99 47.23
N SER A 969 20.75 -19.00 46.38
CA SER A 969 21.82 -20.02 46.53
C SER A 969 23.06 -19.73 45.70
N GLY A 970 22.94 -18.94 44.63
CA GLY A 970 23.96 -18.83 43.59
C GLY A 970 23.88 -19.95 42.55
N GLY A 971 22.65 -20.30 42.15
CA GLY A 971 22.35 -21.24 41.07
C GLY A 971 22.82 -20.76 39.68
N LEU A 972 22.43 -21.48 38.63
CA LEU A 972 22.73 -21.09 37.24
C LEU A 972 21.88 -19.88 36.83
N LYS A 973 22.42 -19.00 35.96
CA LYS A 973 21.62 -17.94 35.34
C LYS A 973 20.56 -18.58 34.43
N PRO A 974 19.29 -18.14 34.47
CA PRO A 974 18.30 -18.39 33.42
C PRO A 974 18.85 -18.05 32.01
N VAL A 975 18.36 -18.78 31.00
CA VAL A 975 18.75 -18.58 29.58
C VAL A 975 18.19 -17.26 29.06
N CYS A 976 16.91 -17.01 29.37
CA CYS A 976 16.26 -15.72 29.31
C CYS A 976 15.98 -15.23 30.73
N LEU A 977 16.13 -13.92 30.98
CA LEU A 977 15.72 -13.35 32.28
C LEU A 977 14.22 -13.06 32.30
N ASP A 978 13.70 -12.61 31.18
CA ASP A 978 12.35 -12.17 30.89
C ASP A 978 11.36 -13.36 31.07
N SER A 979 11.82 -14.58 30.79
CA SER A 979 11.08 -15.82 31.10
C SER A 979 11.02 -16.17 32.60
N CYS A 980 11.83 -15.53 33.43
CA CYS A 980 11.75 -15.56 34.89
C CYS A 980 11.05 -14.36 35.52
N ASP A 981 10.86 -13.26 34.79
CA ASP A 981 10.03 -12.15 35.25
C ASP A 981 8.56 -12.60 35.13
N GLY A 982 8.02 -13.08 36.24
CA GLY A 982 6.74 -13.78 36.31
C GLY A 982 5.57 -12.82 36.52
N ASN A 983 5.84 -11.62 37.02
CA ASN A 983 4.84 -10.58 37.28
C ASN A 983 4.95 -9.35 36.37
N ASP A 984 5.93 -9.31 35.47
CA ASP A 984 6.15 -8.29 34.45
C ASP A 984 6.43 -6.89 35.04
N ASP A 985 7.37 -6.82 36.01
CA ASP A 985 7.78 -5.54 36.63
C ASP A 985 9.25 -5.11 36.33
N GLY A 986 9.99 -5.93 35.61
CA GLY A 986 11.34 -5.65 35.11
C GLY A 986 12.46 -5.90 36.12
N ALA A 987 12.21 -6.75 37.12
CA ALA A 987 13.14 -7.01 38.22
C ALA A 987 12.99 -8.41 38.83
N ILE A 988 13.92 -9.31 38.48
CA ILE A 988 13.98 -10.69 39.00
C ILE A 988 14.16 -10.74 40.55
N ASP A 989 13.06 -10.99 41.26
CA ASP A 989 12.84 -10.71 42.69
C ASP A 989 11.95 -11.81 43.36
N LEU A 990 11.53 -11.65 44.62
CA LEU A 990 10.57 -12.53 45.27
C LEU A 990 9.12 -12.34 44.74
N GLY A 991 8.82 -11.23 44.06
CA GLY A 991 7.56 -10.97 43.35
C GLY A 991 7.20 -12.12 42.40
N ASP A 992 8.09 -12.41 41.45
CA ASP A 992 8.04 -13.54 40.52
C ASP A 992 7.66 -14.85 41.21
N ALA A 993 8.41 -15.22 42.25
CA ALA A 993 8.26 -16.50 42.94
C ALA A 993 6.92 -16.58 43.67
N ILE A 994 6.37 -15.45 44.11
CA ILE A 994 5.04 -15.36 44.72
C ILE A 994 3.96 -15.42 43.64
N TYR A 995 4.14 -14.73 42.51
CA TYR A 995 3.21 -14.69 41.39
C TYR A 995 3.05 -16.07 40.74
N LEU A 996 4.16 -16.71 40.36
CA LEU A 996 4.15 -18.04 39.73
C LEU A 996 3.53 -19.11 40.65
N LEU A 997 3.79 -19.04 41.97
CA LEU A 997 3.09 -19.91 42.94
C LEU A 997 1.59 -19.60 43.06
N GLY A 998 1.21 -18.33 42.92
CA GLY A 998 -0.19 -17.89 42.96
C GLY A 998 -0.97 -18.31 41.70
N TYR A 999 -0.35 -18.25 40.53
CA TYR A 999 -0.87 -18.85 39.31
C TYR A 999 -1.02 -20.37 39.48
N LEU A 1000 0.07 -21.09 39.76
CA LEU A 1000 0.12 -22.55 39.84
C LEU A 1000 -0.83 -23.17 40.88
N PHE A 1001 -1.06 -22.49 42.02
CA PHE A 1001 -1.75 -23.10 43.18
C PHE A 1001 -2.90 -22.29 43.77
N MET A 1002 -3.09 -21.02 43.40
CA MET A 1002 -4.16 -20.17 43.94
C MET A 1002 -5.17 -19.67 42.90
N GLY A 1003 -4.93 -19.90 41.60
CA GLY A 1003 -5.81 -19.40 40.54
C GLY A 1003 -5.74 -17.88 40.37
N GLN A 1004 -4.54 -17.31 40.50
CA GLN A 1004 -4.27 -15.96 39.99
C GLN A 1004 -4.22 -15.97 38.46
N THR A 1005 -4.14 -14.78 37.86
CA THR A 1005 -3.93 -14.61 36.42
C THR A 1005 -2.69 -15.37 35.92
N PRO A 1006 -2.68 -15.84 34.66
CA PRO A 1006 -1.45 -16.29 34.03
C PRO A 1006 -0.43 -15.14 33.98
N PRO A 1007 0.89 -15.42 33.96
CA PRO A 1007 1.89 -14.45 33.56
C PRO A 1007 1.50 -13.74 32.27
N ALA A 1008 1.78 -12.44 32.20
CA ALA A 1008 1.48 -11.59 31.04
C ALA A 1008 2.16 -12.10 29.77
N ALA A 1009 1.70 -11.60 28.61
CA ALA A 1009 2.22 -11.99 27.29
C ALA A 1009 3.77 -11.90 27.26
N PRO A 1010 4.48 -12.85 26.61
CA PRO A 1010 3.98 -13.98 25.81
C PRO A 1010 3.30 -15.10 26.61
N GLY A 1011 3.40 -15.06 27.95
CA GLY A 1011 2.71 -15.98 28.84
C GLY A 1011 3.29 -17.39 28.85
N PRO A 1012 2.69 -18.33 29.63
CA PRO A 1012 3.29 -19.63 29.88
C PRO A 1012 3.01 -20.68 28.79
N LEU A 1013 2.19 -20.37 27.79
CA LEU A 1013 1.72 -21.32 26.77
C LEU A 1013 2.33 -21.04 25.39
N ASN A 1014 2.32 -19.78 24.96
CA ASN A 1014 2.69 -19.35 23.61
C ASN A 1014 4.11 -18.80 23.58
N CYS A 1015 4.86 -19.05 22.51
CA CYS A 1015 6.14 -18.40 22.30
C CYS A 1015 5.91 -17.01 21.72
N GLY A 1016 6.63 -16.01 22.24
CA GLY A 1016 6.60 -14.65 21.72
C GLY A 1016 7.74 -13.81 22.28
N VAL A 1017 7.84 -12.58 21.76
CA VAL A 1017 8.76 -11.55 22.23
C VAL A 1017 8.21 -10.91 23.51
N ASP A 1018 9.04 -10.15 24.23
CA ASP A 1018 8.53 -9.34 25.34
C ASP A 1018 7.72 -8.15 24.79
N PRO A 1019 6.43 -7.98 25.15
CA PRO A 1019 5.63 -6.83 24.74
C PRO A 1019 5.92 -5.57 25.55
N THR A 1020 6.62 -5.69 26.70
CA THR A 1020 6.86 -4.63 27.69
C THR A 1020 8.35 -4.24 27.72
N PRO A 1021 8.76 -3.13 27.09
CA PRO A 1021 10.18 -2.78 26.98
C PRO A 1021 10.81 -2.39 28.33
N ASP A 1022 11.77 -3.17 28.81
CA ASP A 1022 12.41 -2.99 30.12
C ASP A 1022 13.97 -2.94 30.06
N THR A 1023 14.68 -3.57 31.00
CA THR A 1023 16.16 -3.73 30.98
C THR A 1023 16.62 -5.17 31.23
N LEU A 1024 15.72 -6.14 31.18
CA LEU A 1024 16.02 -7.56 31.10
C LEU A 1024 16.31 -7.94 29.63
N GLU A 1025 16.87 -9.13 29.42
CA GLU A 1025 17.22 -9.61 28.07
C GLU A 1025 17.24 -11.16 28.03
N CYS A 1026 16.44 -11.74 27.15
CA CYS A 1026 16.65 -13.06 26.56
C CYS A 1026 17.99 -13.11 25.80
N SER A 1027 19.04 -13.68 26.41
CA SER A 1027 20.38 -13.73 25.80
C SER A 1027 20.50 -14.62 24.55
N VAL A 1028 19.52 -15.51 24.36
CA VAL A 1028 19.11 -16.21 23.14
C VAL A 1028 17.62 -16.52 23.29
N ALA A 1029 16.91 -16.90 22.22
CA ALA A 1029 15.57 -17.49 22.33
C ALA A 1029 15.59 -18.71 23.26
N ASN A 1030 14.49 -18.94 23.99
CA ASN A 1030 14.35 -20.10 24.86
C ASN A 1030 14.38 -21.38 23.99
N PRO A 1031 15.14 -22.45 24.34
CA PRO A 1031 15.16 -23.70 23.57
C PRO A 1031 13.79 -24.36 23.33
N ASP A 1032 12.77 -24.02 24.14
CA ASP A 1032 11.38 -24.46 23.99
C ASP A 1032 10.55 -23.52 23.06
N CYS A 1033 11.20 -22.52 22.44
CA CYS A 1033 10.68 -21.55 21.47
C CYS A 1033 11.68 -21.40 20.29
N PRO A 1034 11.59 -22.29 19.28
CA PRO A 1034 12.59 -22.45 18.21
C PRO A 1034 12.50 -21.38 17.10
#